data_AF-A0A3B9PB97-F1
#
_entry.id   AF-A0A3B9PB97-F1
#
_cell.length_a   1.000
_cell.length_b   1.000
_cell.length_c   1.000
_cell.angle_alpha   90.00
_cell.angle_beta   90.00
_cell.angle_gamma   90.00
#
_symmetry.space_group_name_H-M   'P 1'
#
loop_
_entity.id
_entity.type
_entity.pdbx_description
1 polymer ?
#
loop_
_entity_poly.entity_id
_entity_poly.type
_entity_poly.pdbx_seq_one_letter_code
_entity_poly.pdbx_strand_id
1 'polypeptide(L)'
;DQGGVSRFSVLHATFEPGDDLRGKAYTFELDQPLGVKAGQTLTVTMTTDKEGVRLVPQAPVPVHESSWDDAVPYPVDGFNPYSESGGIYRGDLNFEMYWADDQVKLERFETNLDLADYIFISSSRQWGTTTRVPERYLLTTAYYRNLLGCPQEEDVEWCYSVAEPGMFEGTLGFELVQTFTSHPSIGPLEFNTQFAEEAFTVYDHPKVLIFKKSKDYDPIQLREILRSVDLSKVVYFTPGEAANYKGPDPEGLYEPRFNLMLPEDRLQSQREGGTWSALFDRDRLINSSEFLAGAAFYCLVSFLGLVAYPIIRMALPGLADRGYPLSKLAGLLILAFAVWILGSFGVPFSVTTIVFVLLGMIIISLLFILMQRQMLWRELKENWRYFLIVEILALIAFVFFILVRLGNPDLWHPFKGGEKPMDFSYLNAVLKSTSFPPYDPWFAGGYINYYYFGFVILGVPIKLLGIVPAVAYNIVLPIWYSILILSAFSVGWNLFKGIPAFSAVSGGEKDKKRFFPTAFWVGLGSAILLAFLGNLGTIDLIITGFQRIASGGALIDEAGFGQRVSWAFQGFFQFLQGTPMPFYPGDWYWFPSRVIPGDPITEFPYFTFIYGDLHAHLIAFPITLFVISWSLSVVLSKGRWGEADGKFKWLGRAIGFILGAIVIGALRPTNTWDFYTYIVLASLALLYSVFKNYQPRLKLTFKRAGFAEKAVVALGAVFLLVGMALLFYQPFAYWFGQGYTQIEFWQGDRTPLKSYFIHWGLFLFIIISWMAWESYHWMKTTPRSALARLEPYKPWLLSGLISLAILLLIFLVSGVVVGLVAVPLGLWAVILMLRPGRSDGMRFLLFLIGTAVTLTLVVELIYLPGDIGRMNTVFKFYLQAWVMFALSAGVCLGWVLKSLRYWREHLAFLWQAMLYMLLAGAALFTVMGTMDKIQDRMALDAPHTLDGMAYMEYATYYDLGAQMTLSEDYQAIRWMQENIQGSPVILEGQAYEYRWGNRYTIYTGLPGVVGWNWHQRQQRAILKSNIVQERVDSVNAFYLTEDIGHAVELINKYDVKYVVVGQLEKIFYPGPGLDKFDAYEGQFWQQVYQVGETTIYQVLEAPAN
;
A
#
# COMPACT_ATOMS: atom_id res chain seq x y z
N ASP A 1 69.86 1.85 -18.89
CA ASP A 1 69.77 1.92 -20.36
C ASP A 1 70.09 3.32 -20.88
N GLN A 2 70.27 3.45 -22.20
CA GLN A 2 70.74 4.64 -22.96
C GLN A 2 72.19 5.13 -22.70
N GLY A 3 73.10 4.20 -22.37
CA GLY A 3 74.53 4.53 -22.27
C GLY A 3 75.48 3.39 -21.91
N GLY A 4 74.98 2.19 -21.57
CA GLY A 4 75.81 1.03 -21.21
C GLY A 4 76.58 1.15 -19.89
N VAL A 5 76.43 2.26 -19.16
CA VAL A 5 77.10 2.52 -17.89
C VAL A 5 76.15 2.15 -16.75
N SER A 6 76.48 1.11 -16.01
CA SER A 6 75.83 0.77 -14.74
C SER A 6 76.69 1.24 -13.56
N ARG A 7 76.03 1.66 -12.49
CA ARG A 7 76.64 1.93 -11.18
C ARG A 7 75.81 1.20 -10.15
N PHE A 8 76.48 0.63 -9.15
CA PHE A 8 75.85 -0.07 -8.05
C PHE A 8 76.48 0.41 -6.75
N SER A 9 75.78 0.17 -5.66
CA SER A 9 76.25 0.34 -4.29
C SER A 9 75.60 -0.78 -3.49
N VAL A 10 76.29 -1.26 -2.46
CA VAL A 10 75.81 -2.36 -1.62
C VAL A 10 75.49 -1.80 -0.24
N LEU A 11 74.23 -1.94 0.17
CA LEU A 11 73.76 -1.55 1.49
C LEU A 11 73.71 -2.77 2.41
N HIS A 12 74.47 -2.74 3.50
CA HIS A 12 74.39 -3.74 4.57
C HIS A 12 73.60 -3.18 5.76
N ALA A 13 72.37 -3.64 5.96
CA ALA A 13 71.51 -3.24 7.07
C ALA A 13 70.54 -4.36 7.48
N THR A 14 69.97 -4.24 8.68
CA THR A 14 68.89 -5.13 9.15
C THR A 14 67.54 -4.56 8.72
N PHE A 15 66.92 -5.19 7.73
CA PHE A 15 65.63 -4.77 7.16
C PHE A 15 64.44 -5.45 7.86
N GLU A 16 64.39 -5.39 9.19
CA GLU A 16 63.25 -5.91 9.95
C GLU A 16 62.09 -4.88 9.95
N PRO A 17 60.83 -5.31 9.80
CA PRO A 17 59.68 -4.46 10.06
C PRO A 17 59.69 -4.07 11.55
N GLY A 18 59.57 -2.78 11.84
CA GLY A 18 59.41 -2.27 13.21
C GLY A 18 57.92 -2.13 13.54
N ASP A 19 57.55 -1.07 14.25
CA ASP A 19 56.14 -0.69 14.44
C ASP A 19 55.44 -0.36 13.10
N ASP A 20 56.22 0.05 12.10
CA ASP A 20 55.80 0.18 10.71
C ASP A 20 56.29 -1.02 9.90
N LEU A 21 55.36 -1.71 9.23
CA LEU A 21 55.61 -2.87 8.38
C LEU A 21 56.59 -2.59 7.22
N ARG A 22 56.79 -1.31 6.86
CA ARG A 22 57.75 -0.87 5.83
C ARG A 22 59.20 -0.83 6.33
N GLY A 23 59.42 -0.86 7.64
CA GLY A 23 60.74 -0.76 8.25
C GLY A 23 61.32 0.66 8.20
N LYS A 24 62.63 0.80 8.44
CA LYS A 24 63.33 2.09 8.43
C LYS A 24 63.68 2.55 7.02
N ALA A 25 63.68 3.87 6.78
CA ALA A 25 64.20 4.45 5.56
C ALA A 25 65.72 4.29 5.48
N TYR A 26 66.22 3.92 4.30
CA TYR A 26 67.66 3.80 4.03
C TYR A 26 68.05 4.65 2.83
N THR A 27 69.21 5.30 2.94
CA THR A 27 69.83 6.05 1.84
C THR A 27 71.15 5.35 1.49
N PHE A 28 71.45 5.23 0.20
CA PHE A 28 72.72 4.71 -0.28
C PHE A 28 73.33 5.73 -1.25
N GLU A 29 74.65 5.85 -1.19
CA GLU A 29 75.41 6.67 -2.14
C GLU A 29 76.03 5.74 -3.18
N LEU A 30 75.99 6.15 -4.45
CA LEU A 30 76.69 5.43 -5.50
C LEU A 30 78.20 5.68 -5.36
N ASP A 31 79.00 4.60 -5.37
CA ASP A 31 80.46 4.66 -5.25
C ASP A 31 81.13 5.58 -6.29
N GLN A 32 80.45 5.79 -7.42
CA GLN A 32 80.79 6.83 -8.39
C GLN A 32 79.53 7.54 -8.87
N PRO A 33 79.57 8.88 -9.05
CA PRO A 33 78.44 9.63 -9.54
C PRO A 33 78.05 9.17 -10.95
N LEU A 34 76.75 8.95 -11.15
CA LEU A 34 76.18 8.68 -12.47
C LEU A 34 75.85 10.01 -13.13
N GLY A 35 76.53 10.33 -14.23
CA GLY A 35 76.18 11.49 -15.05
C GLY A 35 74.87 11.23 -15.79
N VAL A 36 73.81 11.96 -15.43
CA VAL A 36 72.47 11.83 -16.02
C VAL A 36 72.09 13.11 -16.75
N LYS A 37 71.40 12.98 -17.88
CA LYS A 37 70.80 14.12 -18.59
C LYS A 37 69.32 14.25 -18.22
N ALA A 38 68.81 15.48 -18.17
CA ALA A 38 67.38 15.72 -17.99
C ALA A 38 66.57 14.96 -19.07
N GLY A 39 65.51 14.28 -18.66
CA GLY A 39 64.67 13.43 -19.52
C GLY A 39 65.22 12.02 -19.81
N GLN A 40 66.39 11.65 -19.25
CA GLN A 40 66.96 10.31 -19.42
C GLN A 40 66.28 9.29 -18.50
N THR A 41 65.70 8.23 -19.07
CA THR A 41 65.13 7.12 -18.30
C THR A 41 66.23 6.29 -17.64
N LEU A 42 66.14 6.13 -16.31
CA LEU A 42 67.04 5.31 -15.52
C LEU A 42 66.34 4.02 -15.09
N THR A 43 67.07 2.92 -15.09
CA THR A 43 66.59 1.65 -14.55
C THR A 43 67.31 1.41 -13.23
N VAL A 44 66.54 1.30 -12.15
CA VAL A 44 67.04 0.94 -10.83
C VAL A 44 66.64 -0.50 -10.57
N THR A 45 67.63 -1.36 -10.34
CA THR A 45 67.42 -2.75 -9.96
C THR A 45 67.92 -2.94 -8.53
N MET A 46 67.05 -3.42 -7.65
CA MET A 46 67.39 -3.81 -6.29
C MET A 46 67.39 -5.33 -6.20
N THR A 47 68.45 -5.91 -5.65
CA THR A 47 68.58 -7.36 -5.49
C THR A 47 69.05 -7.69 -4.08
N THR A 48 68.54 -8.79 -3.53
CA THR A 48 68.98 -9.37 -2.26
C THR A 48 69.51 -10.78 -2.54
N ASP A 49 70.59 -11.16 -1.85
CA ASP A 49 71.18 -12.50 -1.91
C ASP A 49 70.50 -13.49 -0.94
N LYS A 50 69.57 -13.00 -0.10
CA LYS A 50 68.84 -13.81 0.88
C LYS A 50 67.61 -14.50 0.26
N GLU A 51 67.67 -15.82 0.19
CA GLU A 51 66.61 -16.67 -0.37
C GLU A 51 65.27 -16.48 0.38
N GLY A 52 64.17 -16.34 -0.36
CA GLY A 52 62.82 -16.11 0.19
C GLY A 52 62.46 -14.65 0.54
N VAL A 53 63.40 -13.70 0.44
CA VAL A 53 63.13 -12.28 0.72
C VAL A 53 62.68 -11.56 -0.56
N ARG A 54 61.55 -10.82 -0.47
CA ARG A 54 61.10 -9.89 -1.53
C ARG A 54 61.37 -8.46 -1.09
N LEU A 55 62.01 -7.68 -1.96
CA LEU A 55 62.18 -6.24 -1.79
C LEU A 55 61.01 -5.53 -2.48
N VAL A 56 60.28 -4.69 -1.75
CA VAL A 56 59.15 -3.91 -2.28
C VAL A 56 59.44 -2.43 -2.01
N PRO A 57 59.71 -1.60 -3.05
CA PRO A 57 59.78 -0.16 -2.86
C PRO A 57 58.39 0.36 -2.48
N GLN A 58 58.31 1.12 -1.39
CA GLN A 58 57.10 1.76 -0.90
C GLN A 58 57.32 3.27 -0.86
N ALA A 59 56.45 4.02 -1.52
CA ALA A 59 56.35 5.47 -1.39
C ALA A 59 55.37 5.82 -0.26
N PRO A 60 55.42 7.05 0.30
CA PRO A 60 54.32 7.55 1.13
C PRO A 60 52.99 7.37 0.41
N VAL A 61 51.94 7.08 1.17
CA VAL A 61 50.61 6.75 0.69
C VAL A 61 49.67 7.92 0.98
N PRO A 62 49.65 8.97 0.16
CA PRO A 62 48.63 10.00 0.25
C PRO A 62 47.28 9.47 -0.23
N VAL A 63 46.22 9.82 0.49
CA VAL A 63 44.85 9.51 0.13
C VAL A 63 44.08 10.81 -0.09
N HIS A 64 43.29 10.84 -1.16
CA HIS A 64 42.47 11.99 -1.54
C HIS A 64 41.01 11.82 -1.15
N GLU A 65 40.28 12.93 -1.12
CA GLU A 65 38.85 12.88 -0.87
C GLU A 65 38.07 12.26 -2.04
N SER A 66 38.48 12.49 -3.30
CA SER A 66 37.82 11.93 -4.49
C SER A 66 38.73 11.89 -5.71
N SER A 67 38.35 11.11 -6.73
CA SER A 67 39.00 11.09 -8.04
C SER A 67 38.81 12.36 -8.88
N TRP A 68 37.88 13.25 -8.49
CA TRP A 68 37.55 14.47 -9.26
C TRP A 68 38.21 15.76 -8.73
N ASP A 69 38.76 15.76 -7.52
CA ASP A 69 39.38 16.96 -6.94
C ASP A 69 40.83 17.16 -7.44
N ASP A 70 41.42 18.31 -7.13
CA ASP A 70 42.79 18.63 -7.48
C ASP A 70 43.75 17.62 -6.82
N ALA A 71 44.57 16.98 -7.66
CA ALA A 71 45.61 16.08 -7.21
C ALA A 71 46.75 16.90 -6.60
N VAL A 72 46.81 16.96 -5.26
CA VAL A 72 47.88 17.63 -4.51
C VAL A 72 48.86 16.57 -3.99
N PRO A 73 50.18 16.66 -4.24
CA PRO A 73 50.87 17.76 -4.89
C PRO A 73 50.55 17.84 -6.38
N TYR A 74 50.54 19.06 -6.92
CA TYR A 74 50.24 19.31 -8.34
C TYR A 74 51.37 18.76 -9.23
N PRO A 75 51.08 18.38 -10.50
CA PRO A 75 52.12 18.06 -11.47
C PRO A 75 53.11 19.23 -11.66
N VAL A 76 54.40 18.98 -11.40
CA VAL A 76 55.50 19.94 -11.62
C VAL A 76 56.51 19.30 -12.58
N ASP A 77 57.13 20.11 -13.44
CA ASP A 77 58.21 19.70 -14.36
C ASP A 77 57.88 18.50 -15.27
N GLY A 78 56.60 18.30 -15.61
CA GLY A 78 56.14 17.23 -16.48
C GLY A 78 56.00 15.85 -15.82
N PHE A 79 56.21 15.76 -14.49
CA PHE A 79 55.94 14.55 -13.73
C PHE A 79 54.48 14.52 -13.28
N ASN A 80 53.77 13.45 -13.59
CA ASN A 80 52.45 13.21 -13.02
C ASN A 80 52.64 12.58 -11.62
N PRO A 81 52.20 13.24 -10.54
CA PRO A 81 52.32 12.70 -9.18
C PRO A 81 51.48 11.43 -9.01
N TYR A 82 50.38 11.27 -9.75
CA TYR A 82 49.45 10.15 -9.62
C TYR A 82 49.19 9.49 -10.99
N SER A 83 49.62 8.23 -11.16
CA SER A 83 49.34 7.46 -12.37
C SER A 83 49.50 5.96 -12.12
N GLU A 84 48.61 5.15 -12.70
CA GLU A 84 48.62 3.68 -12.60
C GLU A 84 49.91 3.03 -13.17
N SER A 85 50.64 3.71 -14.05
CA SER A 85 51.78 3.13 -14.79
C SER A 85 53.10 3.90 -14.61
N GLY A 86 53.18 4.86 -13.70
CA GLY A 86 54.42 5.60 -13.47
C GLY A 86 54.31 6.88 -12.63
N GLY A 87 53.28 7.02 -11.80
CA GLY A 87 53.17 8.14 -10.87
C GLY A 87 54.18 8.03 -9.72
N ILE A 88 54.52 9.16 -9.11
CA ILE A 88 55.36 9.20 -7.89
C ILE A 88 54.61 8.51 -6.73
N TYR A 89 53.30 8.68 -6.68
CA TYR A 89 52.38 8.12 -5.71
C TYR A 89 51.30 7.26 -6.40
N ARG A 90 50.63 6.43 -5.60
CA ARG A 90 49.49 5.62 -6.03
C ARG A 90 48.27 6.49 -6.34
N GLY A 91 47.68 6.30 -7.52
CA GLY A 91 46.50 7.07 -7.96
C GLY A 91 45.14 6.45 -7.63
N ASP A 92 45.10 5.27 -7.01
CA ASP A 92 43.86 4.50 -6.79
C ASP A 92 43.20 4.73 -5.42
N LEU A 93 43.85 5.50 -4.53
CA LEU A 93 43.39 5.70 -3.16
C LEU A 93 42.62 7.02 -3.01
N ASN A 94 41.30 6.91 -2.95
CA ASN A 94 40.40 8.02 -2.67
C ASN A 94 39.14 7.54 -1.92
N PHE A 95 38.53 8.43 -1.14
CA PHE A 95 37.34 8.14 -0.33
C PHE A 95 36.04 8.18 -1.13
N GLU A 96 36.01 8.96 -2.21
CA GLU A 96 34.83 9.27 -3.00
C GLU A 96 33.70 9.87 -2.17
N MET A 97 33.97 11.02 -1.54
CA MET A 97 33.04 11.65 -0.58
C MET A 97 31.63 11.89 -1.12
N TYR A 98 31.45 12.06 -2.44
CA TYR A 98 30.12 12.24 -3.04
C TYR A 98 29.34 10.96 -3.31
N TRP A 99 29.98 9.78 -3.26
CA TRP A 99 29.30 8.50 -3.40
C TRP A 99 28.31 8.29 -2.25
N ALA A 100 27.33 7.42 -2.47
CA ALA A 100 26.37 7.07 -1.44
C ALA A 100 27.08 6.49 -0.21
N ASP A 101 26.62 6.87 0.97
CA ASP A 101 27.10 6.27 2.22
C ASP A 101 26.47 4.88 2.38
N ASP A 102 27.17 3.88 1.86
CA ASP A 102 26.79 2.48 1.89
C ASP A 102 27.94 1.61 2.43
N GLN A 103 27.70 0.30 2.50
CA GLN A 103 28.68 -0.65 3.01
C GLN A 103 29.98 -0.66 2.18
N VAL A 104 29.88 -0.46 0.86
CA VAL A 104 31.05 -0.42 -0.05
C VAL A 104 31.92 0.80 0.26
N LYS A 105 31.30 1.95 0.53
CA LYS A 105 32.02 3.16 0.93
C LYS A 105 32.65 3.02 2.32
N LEU A 106 31.97 2.37 3.27
CA LEU A 106 32.53 2.06 4.59
C LEU A 106 33.79 1.20 4.49
N GLU A 107 33.75 0.10 3.73
CA GLU A 107 34.90 -0.76 3.50
C GLU A 107 36.05 -0.02 2.82
N ARG A 108 35.73 0.88 1.88
CA ARG A 108 36.70 1.78 1.26
C ARG A 108 37.34 2.72 2.27
N PHE A 109 36.58 3.30 3.19
CA PHE A 109 37.12 4.17 4.26
C PHE A 109 38.06 3.38 5.16
N GLU A 110 37.64 2.20 5.64
CA GLU A 110 38.47 1.32 6.48
C GLU A 110 39.79 0.96 5.79
N THR A 111 39.71 0.49 4.54
CA THR A 111 40.87 0.08 3.75
C THR A 111 41.82 1.25 3.50
N ASN A 112 41.28 2.40 3.08
CA ASN A 112 42.10 3.56 2.75
C ASN A 112 42.76 4.15 4.01
N LEU A 113 42.05 4.19 5.14
CA LEU A 113 42.61 4.73 6.39
C LEU A 113 43.69 3.81 6.97
N ASP A 114 43.55 2.49 6.83
CA ASP A 114 44.62 1.54 7.19
C ASP A 114 45.87 1.76 6.34
N LEU A 115 45.72 2.06 5.05
CA LEU A 115 46.84 2.26 4.13
C LEU A 115 47.45 3.67 4.18
N ALA A 116 46.67 4.71 4.52
CA ALA A 116 47.08 6.10 4.40
C ALA A 116 48.25 6.49 5.32
N ASP A 117 49.22 7.22 4.79
CA ASP A 117 50.18 7.98 5.63
C ASP A 117 49.73 9.42 5.81
N TYR A 118 49.14 9.95 4.75
CA TYR A 118 48.66 11.32 4.69
C TYR A 118 47.27 11.35 4.07
N ILE A 119 46.45 12.28 4.55
CA ILE A 119 45.18 12.61 3.92
C ILE A 119 45.30 14.05 3.45
N PHE A 120 45.03 14.26 2.16
CA PHE A 120 45.08 15.57 1.54
C PHE A 120 43.68 16.03 1.19
N ILE A 121 43.32 17.18 1.75
CA ILE A 121 42.08 17.90 1.46
C ILE A 121 42.49 19.16 0.71
N SER A 122 42.18 19.25 -0.58
CA SER A 122 42.63 20.33 -1.46
C SER A 122 41.77 21.59 -1.37
N SER A 123 40.51 21.47 -0.97
CA SER A 123 39.55 22.59 -0.97
C SER A 123 38.37 22.34 -0.04
N SER A 124 37.41 23.28 0.01
CA SER A 124 36.14 23.11 0.72
C SER A 124 35.04 22.40 -0.08
N ARG A 125 35.33 21.90 -1.29
CA ARG A 125 34.32 21.28 -2.17
C ARG A 125 33.56 20.18 -1.44
N GLN A 126 34.27 19.23 -0.85
CA GLN A 126 33.63 18.01 -0.34
C GLN A 126 33.13 18.20 1.09
N TRP A 127 34.00 18.52 2.05
CA TRP A 127 33.56 18.76 3.43
C TRP A 127 32.58 19.92 3.56
N GLY A 128 32.66 20.96 2.74
CA GLY A 128 31.75 22.11 2.77
C GLY A 128 30.39 21.87 2.11
N THR A 129 30.18 20.74 1.42
CA THR A 129 28.90 20.41 0.78
C THR A 129 28.25 19.17 1.35
N THR A 130 29.01 18.08 1.59
CA THR A 130 28.44 16.82 2.09
C THR A 130 27.98 16.93 3.54
N THR A 131 28.73 17.66 4.38
CA THR A 131 28.40 17.83 5.81
C THR A 131 27.20 18.74 6.08
N ARG A 132 26.80 19.56 5.09
CA ARG A 132 25.57 20.37 5.13
C ARG A 132 24.29 19.55 4.91
N VAL A 133 24.45 18.30 4.49
CA VAL A 133 23.36 17.37 4.19
C VAL A 133 23.62 16.04 4.92
N PRO A 134 23.74 16.07 6.26
CA PRO A 134 24.22 14.95 7.04
C PRO A 134 23.30 13.72 6.92
N GLU A 135 22.01 13.91 6.63
CA GLU A 135 21.04 12.81 6.47
C GLU A 135 21.34 11.94 5.25
N ARG A 136 21.99 12.50 4.22
CA ARG A 136 22.44 11.75 3.04
C ARG A 136 23.86 11.22 3.20
N TYR A 137 24.68 11.90 4.00
CA TYR A 137 26.12 11.67 4.13
C TYR A 137 26.51 11.41 5.59
N LEU A 138 25.82 10.48 6.27
CA LEU A 138 26.02 10.16 7.69
C LEU A 138 27.45 9.70 8.00
N LEU A 139 27.95 8.72 7.25
CA LEU A 139 29.31 8.18 7.40
C LEU A 139 30.36 9.23 7.06
N THR A 140 30.15 9.96 5.97
CA THR A 140 31.08 11.01 5.52
C THR A 140 31.15 12.14 6.55
N THR A 141 30.02 12.55 7.13
CA THR A 141 29.96 13.58 8.17
C THR A 141 30.63 13.09 9.46
N ALA A 142 30.36 11.85 9.87
CA ALA A 142 31.02 11.24 11.03
C ALA A 142 32.54 11.13 10.82
N TYR A 143 32.99 10.77 9.63
CA TYR A 143 34.40 10.72 9.26
C TYR A 143 35.07 12.10 9.44
N TYR A 144 34.54 13.17 8.84
CA TYR A 144 35.15 14.50 9.00
C TYR A 144 35.15 14.97 10.45
N ARG A 145 34.05 14.76 11.17
CA ARG A 145 33.97 15.13 12.59
C ARG A 145 35.06 14.46 13.41
N ASN A 146 35.27 13.15 13.23
CA ASN A 146 36.25 12.38 13.98
C ASN A 146 37.69 12.53 13.45
N LEU A 147 37.88 12.83 12.16
CA LEU A 147 39.19 13.10 11.58
C LEU A 147 39.82 14.35 12.18
N LEU A 148 39.06 15.44 12.26
CA LEU A 148 39.54 16.70 12.81
C LEU A 148 39.41 16.76 14.34
N GLY A 149 38.37 16.16 14.92
CA GLY A 149 38.04 16.30 16.35
C GLY A 149 37.07 17.45 16.63
N CYS A 150 36.08 17.64 15.75
CA CYS A 150 35.11 18.74 15.86
C CYS A 150 34.11 18.52 17.01
N PRO A 151 33.97 19.46 17.98
CA PRO A 151 33.05 19.35 19.11
C PRO A 151 31.60 19.14 18.67
N GLN A 152 30.84 18.34 19.42
CA GLN A 152 29.44 17.98 19.07
C GLN A 152 28.51 19.19 18.91
N GLU A 153 28.76 20.25 19.68
CA GLU A 153 27.96 21.50 19.66
C GLU A 153 28.22 22.37 18.42
N GLU A 154 29.30 22.10 17.68
CA GLU A 154 29.77 22.92 16.55
C GLU A 154 29.54 22.20 15.20
N ASP A 155 29.32 23.02 14.17
CA ASP A 155 29.17 22.54 12.80
C ASP A 155 30.52 22.09 12.22
N VAL A 156 30.52 20.95 11.52
CA VAL A 156 31.73 20.41 10.87
C VAL A 156 32.31 21.43 9.88
N GLU A 157 31.45 22.12 9.13
CA GLU A 157 31.86 23.18 8.21
C GLU A 157 32.62 24.30 8.94
N TRP A 158 32.15 24.71 10.11
CA TRP A 158 32.81 25.75 10.90
C TRP A 158 34.18 25.27 11.37
N CYS A 159 34.26 24.06 11.95
CA CYS A 159 35.50 23.47 12.44
C CYS A 159 36.57 23.44 11.34
N TYR A 160 36.24 22.97 10.14
CA TYR A 160 37.18 22.90 9.01
C TYR A 160 37.57 24.29 8.48
N SER A 161 36.64 25.23 8.46
CA SER A 161 36.89 26.63 8.05
C SER A 161 37.94 27.31 8.95
N VAL A 162 37.93 27.03 10.26
CA VAL A 162 38.87 27.61 11.24
C VAL A 162 40.07 26.73 11.59
N ALA A 163 40.09 25.48 11.15
CA ALA A 163 41.13 24.50 11.52
C ALA A 163 42.55 25.04 11.29
N GLU A 164 43.38 24.97 12.34
CA GLU A 164 44.83 25.15 12.28
C GLU A 164 45.49 24.00 13.05
N PRO A 165 46.76 23.65 12.74
CA PRO A 165 47.48 22.60 13.45
C PRO A 165 47.46 22.82 14.98
N GLY A 166 47.04 21.80 15.72
CA GLY A 166 46.95 21.82 17.18
C GLY A 166 45.67 22.44 17.77
N MET A 167 44.71 22.91 16.95
CA MET A 167 43.42 23.43 17.46
C MET A 167 42.43 22.35 17.89
N PHE A 168 42.42 21.22 17.18
CA PHE A 168 41.49 20.11 17.40
C PHE A 168 42.27 18.79 17.50
N GLU A 169 41.70 17.82 18.21
CA GLU A 169 42.29 16.50 18.43
C GLU A 169 41.32 15.43 17.92
N GLY A 170 41.66 14.82 16.78
CA GLY A 170 40.86 13.80 16.14
C GLY A 170 40.98 12.44 16.84
N THR A 171 39.98 11.58 16.62
CA THR A 171 39.89 10.23 17.21
C THR A 171 40.22 9.10 16.23
N LEU A 172 40.48 9.43 14.96
CA LEU A 172 40.82 8.45 13.92
C LEU A 172 42.34 8.15 13.83
N GLY A 173 43.16 8.69 14.72
CA GLY A 173 44.62 8.49 14.70
C GLY A 173 45.34 9.28 13.60
N PHE A 174 44.79 10.44 13.20
CA PHE A 174 45.42 11.37 12.27
C PHE A 174 45.49 12.77 12.88
N GLU A 175 46.62 13.44 12.70
CA GLU A 175 46.85 14.80 13.19
C GLU A 175 46.90 15.79 12.02
N LEU A 176 46.22 16.93 12.15
CA LEU A 176 46.37 18.04 11.23
C LEU A 176 47.75 18.66 11.40
N VAL A 177 48.66 18.41 10.45
CA VAL A 177 50.05 18.86 10.53
C VAL A 177 50.31 20.15 9.77
N GLN A 178 49.49 20.47 8.77
CA GLN A 178 49.67 21.67 7.97
C GLN A 178 48.36 22.15 7.35
N THR A 179 48.21 23.47 7.29
CA THR A 179 47.17 24.20 6.58
C THR A 179 47.81 25.15 5.57
N PHE A 180 47.14 25.37 4.43
CA PHE A 180 47.47 26.43 3.50
C PHE A 180 46.22 27.22 3.18
N THR A 181 46.27 28.51 3.46
CA THR A 181 45.20 29.46 3.16
C THR A 181 45.81 30.65 2.42
N SER A 182 45.06 31.18 1.46
CA SER A 182 45.35 32.48 0.86
C SER A 182 44.22 33.41 1.26
N HIS A 183 44.51 34.51 1.96
CA HIS A 183 43.48 35.49 2.30
C HIS A 183 43.60 36.69 1.35
N PRO A 184 42.48 37.18 0.77
CA PRO A 184 42.52 38.42 0.04
C PRO A 184 42.93 39.55 0.98
N SER A 185 43.79 40.44 0.48
CA SER A 185 44.35 41.54 1.26
C SER A 185 44.22 42.88 0.54
N ILE A 186 43.98 43.94 1.32
CA ILE A 186 44.11 45.33 0.87
C ILE A 186 45.20 45.98 1.71
N GLY A 187 46.42 46.01 1.18
CA GLY A 187 47.60 46.43 1.95
C GLY A 187 47.84 45.45 3.11
N PRO A 188 47.99 45.92 4.37
CA PRO A 188 48.22 45.05 5.53
C PRO A 188 46.94 44.42 6.13
N LEU A 189 45.76 44.72 5.57
CA LEU A 189 44.49 44.18 6.06
C LEU A 189 44.15 42.90 5.29
N GLU A 190 44.16 41.76 5.98
CA GLU A 190 43.72 40.47 5.46
C GLU A 190 42.25 40.21 5.84
N PHE A 191 41.49 39.63 4.92
CA PHE A 191 40.10 39.28 5.13
C PHE A 191 39.95 37.76 5.10
N ASN A 192 39.49 37.17 6.21
CA ASN A 192 39.17 35.74 6.22
C ASN A 192 37.90 35.48 5.41
N THR A 193 38.07 34.93 4.21
CA THR A 193 37.00 34.57 3.29
C THR A 193 36.55 33.12 3.40
N GLN A 194 37.04 32.34 4.38
CA GLN A 194 36.67 30.92 4.51
C GLN A 194 35.18 30.70 4.82
N PHE A 195 34.45 31.74 5.22
CA PHE A 195 32.99 31.73 5.43
C PHE A 195 32.21 32.35 4.26
N ALA A 196 32.88 32.71 3.16
CA ALA A 196 32.24 33.25 1.97
C ALA A 196 31.59 32.13 1.12
N GLU A 197 30.92 32.52 0.05
CA GLU A 197 30.33 31.55 -0.87
C GLU A 197 31.39 30.77 -1.66
N GLU A 198 30.99 29.63 -2.23
CA GLU A 198 31.86 28.61 -2.82
C GLU A 198 32.83 29.16 -3.88
N ALA A 199 32.46 30.16 -4.70
CA ALA A 199 33.36 30.69 -5.71
C ALA A 199 34.64 31.28 -5.10
N PHE A 200 34.57 31.83 -3.88
CA PHE A 200 35.74 32.34 -3.17
C PHE A 200 36.52 31.23 -2.45
N THR A 201 35.85 30.30 -1.79
CA THR A 201 36.49 29.28 -0.94
C THR A 201 36.99 28.06 -1.71
N VAL A 202 36.55 27.85 -2.95
CA VAL A 202 36.96 26.72 -3.78
C VAL A 202 37.89 27.14 -4.92
N TYR A 203 37.59 28.23 -5.63
CA TYR A 203 38.31 28.57 -6.86
C TYR A 203 39.37 29.67 -6.68
N ASP A 204 39.15 30.62 -5.77
CA ASP A 204 40.03 31.78 -5.59
C ASP A 204 40.98 31.60 -4.39
N HIS A 205 40.44 31.20 -3.24
CA HIS A 205 41.14 31.10 -1.96
C HIS A 205 40.89 29.76 -1.26
N PRO A 206 41.24 28.61 -1.89
CA PRO A 206 41.06 27.31 -1.28
C PRO A 206 41.90 27.13 -0.03
N LYS A 207 41.31 26.45 0.95
CA LYS A 207 42.01 25.97 2.15
C LYS A 207 42.42 24.52 1.94
N VAL A 208 43.73 24.30 1.94
CA VAL A 208 44.32 22.95 1.88
C VAL A 208 44.62 22.49 3.29
N LEU A 209 44.22 21.26 3.64
CA LEU A 209 44.54 20.62 4.91
C LEU A 209 45.32 19.33 4.67
N ILE A 210 46.40 19.15 5.41
CA ILE A 210 47.21 17.93 5.39
C ILE A 210 47.17 17.27 6.75
N PHE A 211 46.58 16.08 6.79
CA PHE A 211 46.62 15.22 7.96
C PHE A 211 47.71 14.17 7.78
N LYS A 212 48.34 13.80 8.89
CA LYS A 212 49.35 12.75 8.95
C LYS A 212 48.92 11.67 9.94
N LYS A 213 49.07 10.40 9.57
CA LYS A 213 48.83 9.27 10.48
C LYS A 213 49.74 9.41 11.71
N SER A 214 49.13 9.40 12.90
CA SER A 214 49.84 9.46 14.17
C SER A 214 50.27 8.06 14.62
N LYS A 215 51.08 7.99 15.68
CA LYS A 215 51.47 6.71 16.29
C LYS A 215 50.34 6.06 17.09
N ASP A 216 49.29 6.83 17.40
CA ASP A 216 48.13 6.41 18.17
C ASP A 216 47.01 5.85 17.25
N TYR A 217 47.30 5.64 15.96
CA TYR A 217 46.40 4.98 15.03
C TYR A 217 46.07 3.56 15.49
N ASP A 218 44.80 3.33 15.84
CA ASP A 218 44.28 2.01 16.17
C ASP A 218 43.21 1.57 15.14
N PRO A 219 43.48 0.52 14.34
CA PRO A 219 42.53 0.01 13.36
C PRO A 219 41.25 -0.55 13.98
N ILE A 220 41.27 -0.96 15.25
CA ILE A 220 40.09 -1.47 15.96
C ILE A 220 39.19 -0.29 16.35
N GLN A 221 39.76 0.73 17.00
CA GLN A 221 39.04 1.95 17.37
C GLN A 221 38.43 2.65 16.15
N LEU A 222 39.18 2.73 15.04
CA LEU A 222 38.69 3.30 13.79
C LEU A 222 37.43 2.60 13.28
N ARG A 223 37.44 1.26 13.26
CA ARG A 223 36.28 0.45 12.85
C ARG A 223 35.12 0.63 13.82
N GLU A 224 35.36 0.69 15.12
CA GLU A 224 34.31 0.96 16.12
C GLU A 224 33.61 2.29 15.84
N ILE A 225 34.37 3.35 15.55
CA ILE A 225 33.84 4.68 15.23
C ILE A 225 33.04 4.63 13.92
N LEU A 226 33.61 4.13 12.83
CA LEU A 226 32.95 4.18 11.52
C LEU A 226 31.75 3.23 11.42
N ARG A 227 31.84 2.03 12.02
CA ARG A 227 30.73 1.06 12.07
C ARG A 227 29.66 1.44 13.08
N SER A 228 29.89 2.40 13.97
CA SER A 228 28.83 2.92 14.84
C SER A 228 27.77 3.73 14.07
N VAL A 229 28.07 4.16 12.84
CA VAL A 229 27.14 4.86 11.96
C VAL A 229 26.13 3.88 11.36
N ASP A 230 24.84 4.08 11.65
CA ASP A 230 23.76 3.29 11.08
C ASP A 230 23.45 3.71 9.63
N LEU A 231 24.11 3.05 8.67
CA LEU A 231 23.94 3.31 7.23
C LEU A 231 22.51 3.05 6.72
N SER A 232 21.71 2.25 7.43
CA SER A 232 20.31 1.99 7.05
C SER A 232 19.41 3.24 7.15
N LYS A 233 19.92 4.28 7.83
CA LYS A 233 19.26 5.58 8.03
C LYS A 233 19.60 6.61 6.96
N VAL A 234 20.51 6.28 6.03
CA VAL A 234 20.89 7.19 4.95
C VAL A 234 19.67 7.47 4.07
N VAL A 235 19.41 8.76 3.88
CA VAL A 235 18.27 9.26 3.11
C VAL A 235 18.72 9.64 1.71
N TYR A 236 18.08 9.06 0.70
CA TYR A 236 18.35 9.36 -0.69
C TYR A 236 17.42 10.46 -1.19
N PHE A 237 18.01 11.62 -1.49
CA PHE A 237 17.34 12.71 -2.18
C PHE A 237 18.34 13.52 -3.02
N THR A 238 17.82 14.19 -4.06
CA THR A 238 18.60 15.11 -4.90
C THR A 238 18.92 16.40 -4.15
N PRO A 239 19.95 17.18 -4.54
CA PRO A 239 20.26 18.46 -3.90
C PRO A 239 19.08 19.44 -3.86
N GLY A 240 18.23 19.46 -4.89
CA GLY A 240 17.03 20.31 -4.91
C GLY A 240 15.92 19.86 -3.93
N GLU A 241 15.89 18.58 -3.59
CA GLU A 241 14.96 18.02 -2.60
C GLU A 241 15.45 18.22 -1.17
N ALA A 242 16.77 18.31 -0.95
CA ALA A 242 17.40 18.47 0.37
C ALA A 242 16.83 19.67 1.14
N ALA A 243 16.73 20.83 0.50
CA ALA A 243 16.21 22.06 1.12
C ALA A 243 14.74 21.95 1.56
N ASN A 244 14.00 20.98 1.03
CA ASN A 244 12.59 20.73 1.34
C ASN A 244 12.39 19.49 2.21
N TYR A 245 13.47 18.80 2.60
CA TYR A 245 13.39 17.65 3.50
C TYR A 245 12.96 18.12 4.89
N LYS A 246 11.88 17.51 5.39
CA LYS A 246 11.33 17.74 6.74
C LYS A 246 11.29 16.42 7.50
N GLY A 247 12.40 15.70 7.47
CA GLY A 247 12.56 14.49 8.27
C GLY A 247 12.64 14.81 9.76
N PRO A 248 12.58 13.77 10.61
CA PRO A 248 12.90 13.93 12.02
C PRO A 248 14.36 14.35 12.18
N ASP A 249 14.64 15.12 13.23
CA ASP A 249 16.01 15.37 13.67
C ASP A 249 16.73 14.02 13.97
N PRO A 250 18.07 13.95 13.96
CA PRO A 250 18.82 12.71 14.17
C PRO A 250 18.42 11.93 15.43
N GLU A 251 18.07 12.63 16.53
CA GLU A 251 17.58 12.01 17.76
C GLU A 251 16.17 11.40 17.62
N GLY A 252 15.34 11.94 16.71
CA GLY A 252 14.00 11.44 16.39
C GLY A 252 14.01 10.21 15.47
N LEU A 253 15.13 9.86 14.85
CA LEU A 253 15.26 8.67 13.97
C LEU A 253 15.00 7.33 14.68
N TYR A 254 15.07 7.33 16.01
CA TYR A 254 14.82 6.15 16.84
C TYR A 254 13.34 5.97 17.20
N GLU A 255 12.48 6.96 16.93
CA GLU A 255 11.06 6.79 17.17
C GLU A 255 10.45 5.80 16.16
N PRO A 256 9.63 4.84 16.63
CA PRO A 256 9.02 3.80 15.79
C PRO A 256 8.31 4.31 14.54
N ARG A 257 7.66 5.47 14.62
CA ARG A 257 6.91 6.07 13.50
C ARG A 257 7.79 6.55 12.35
N PHE A 258 9.09 6.78 12.60
CA PHE A 258 10.03 7.28 11.60
C PHE A 258 10.96 6.19 11.08
N ASN A 259 11.27 5.16 11.88
CA ASN A 259 12.05 4.02 11.42
C ASN A 259 11.20 2.82 10.99
N LEU A 260 9.90 2.85 11.29
CA LEU A 260 8.92 1.79 11.00
C LEU A 260 9.29 0.42 11.60
N MET A 261 10.00 0.44 12.74
CA MET A 261 10.40 -0.70 13.56
C MET A 261 9.58 -0.78 14.83
N LEU A 262 9.36 -2.00 15.36
CA LEU A 262 8.72 -2.17 16.66
C LEU A 262 9.69 -1.76 17.78
N PRO A 263 9.20 -1.10 18.85
CA PRO A 263 9.91 -1.01 20.12
C PRO A 263 10.29 -2.38 20.67
N GLU A 264 11.41 -2.47 21.39
CA GLU A 264 11.94 -3.73 21.91
C GLU A 264 10.96 -4.45 22.85
N ASP A 265 10.28 -3.71 23.74
CA ASP A 265 9.27 -4.28 24.66
C ASP A 265 8.12 -4.96 23.90
N ARG A 266 7.66 -4.33 22.81
CA ARG A 266 6.62 -4.89 21.94
C ARG A 266 7.16 -6.04 21.11
N LEU A 267 8.36 -5.91 20.54
CA LEU A 267 8.99 -6.96 19.74
C LEU A 267 9.18 -8.24 20.55
N GLN A 268 9.69 -8.12 21.78
CA GLN A 268 9.82 -9.24 22.71
C GLN A 268 8.45 -9.87 23.01
N SER A 269 7.42 -9.07 23.27
CA SER A 269 6.06 -9.57 23.50
C SER A 269 5.48 -10.35 22.30
N GLN A 270 5.83 -9.97 21.05
CA GLN A 270 5.42 -10.72 19.86
C GLN A 270 6.17 -12.06 19.73
N ARG A 271 7.42 -12.10 20.19
CA ARG A 271 8.29 -13.28 20.15
C ARG A 271 7.95 -14.32 21.22
N GLU A 272 7.43 -13.90 22.37
CA GLU A 272 7.00 -14.78 23.47
C GLU A 272 5.62 -15.43 23.25
N GLY A 273 5.01 -15.23 22.08
CA GLY A 273 3.71 -15.82 21.73
C GLY A 273 3.69 -17.36 21.73
N GLY A 274 2.49 -17.94 21.68
CA GLY A 274 2.32 -19.40 21.55
C GLY A 274 2.61 -19.93 20.14
N THR A 275 2.49 -21.26 19.97
CA THR A 275 2.53 -21.89 18.65
C THR A 275 1.30 -21.53 17.81
N TRP A 276 1.41 -21.66 16.50
CA TRP A 276 0.26 -21.50 15.60
C TRP A 276 -0.79 -22.59 15.87
N SER A 277 -0.36 -23.83 16.10
CA SER A 277 -1.23 -24.98 16.43
C SER A 277 -2.03 -24.78 17.72
N ALA A 278 -1.51 -24.05 18.71
CA ALA A 278 -2.24 -23.71 19.93
C ALA A 278 -3.44 -22.78 19.68
N LEU A 279 -3.33 -21.90 18.67
CA LEU A 279 -4.43 -21.02 18.23
C LEU A 279 -5.42 -21.75 17.31
N PHE A 280 -4.91 -22.63 16.45
CA PHE A 280 -5.66 -23.29 15.36
C PHE A 280 -5.46 -24.80 15.37
N ASP A 281 -5.99 -25.43 16.41
CA ASP A 281 -5.92 -26.89 16.60
C ASP A 281 -6.75 -27.61 15.53
N ARG A 282 -6.07 -28.38 14.68
CA ARG A 282 -6.64 -29.09 13.53
C ARG A 282 -7.55 -30.26 13.92
N ASP A 283 -7.32 -30.84 15.10
CA ASP A 283 -8.08 -31.98 15.60
C ASP A 283 -9.42 -31.56 16.22
N ARG A 284 -9.62 -30.25 16.46
CA ARG A 284 -10.92 -29.74 16.91
C ARG A 284 -12.00 -30.04 15.88
N LEU A 285 -13.19 -30.37 16.38
CA LEU A 285 -14.39 -30.64 15.57
C LEU A 285 -14.66 -29.56 14.50
N ILE A 286 -14.39 -28.29 14.81
CA ILE A 286 -14.62 -27.19 13.87
C ILE A 286 -13.64 -27.23 12.67
N ASN A 287 -12.43 -27.76 12.86
CA ASN A 287 -11.41 -27.85 11.82
C ASN A 287 -11.39 -29.23 11.13
N SER A 288 -11.99 -30.26 11.73
CA SER A 288 -12.16 -31.56 11.09
C SER A 288 -13.31 -31.59 10.06
N SER A 289 -14.17 -30.56 10.03
CA SER A 289 -15.26 -30.44 9.06
C SER A 289 -15.38 -29.00 8.54
N GLU A 290 -15.00 -28.78 7.29
CA GLU A 290 -15.11 -27.48 6.61
C GLU A 290 -16.56 -26.96 6.55
N PHE A 291 -17.53 -27.86 6.41
CA PHE A 291 -18.95 -27.52 6.48
C PHE A 291 -19.32 -26.96 7.86
N LEU A 292 -18.86 -27.61 8.94
CA LEU A 292 -19.09 -27.14 10.29
C LEU A 292 -18.39 -25.80 10.55
N ALA A 293 -17.16 -25.60 10.06
CA ALA A 293 -16.47 -24.32 10.12
C ALA A 293 -17.29 -23.21 9.45
N GLY A 294 -17.74 -23.45 8.21
CA GLY A 294 -18.57 -22.50 7.47
C GLY A 294 -19.90 -22.18 8.16
N ALA A 295 -20.59 -23.21 8.66
CA ALA A 295 -21.84 -23.06 9.38
C ALA A 295 -21.65 -22.31 10.72
N ALA A 296 -20.61 -22.65 11.49
CA ALA A 296 -20.29 -21.99 12.75
C ALA A 296 -19.94 -20.51 12.55
N PHE A 297 -19.15 -20.19 11.52
CA PHE A 297 -18.82 -18.81 11.17
C PHE A 297 -20.09 -18.02 10.78
N TYR A 298 -20.93 -18.57 9.89
CA TYR A 298 -22.18 -17.94 9.50
C TYR A 298 -23.12 -17.70 10.69
N CYS A 299 -23.24 -18.68 11.58
CA CYS A 299 -24.03 -18.58 12.81
C CYS A 299 -23.47 -17.52 13.76
N LEU A 300 -22.15 -17.43 13.93
CA LEU A 300 -21.50 -16.39 14.74
C LEU A 300 -21.82 -15.00 14.19
N VAL A 301 -21.65 -14.78 12.88
CA VAL A 301 -21.94 -13.47 12.27
C VAL A 301 -23.42 -13.11 12.39
N SER A 302 -24.31 -14.08 12.21
CA SER A 302 -25.75 -13.89 12.42
C SER A 302 -26.09 -13.55 13.87
N PHE A 303 -25.46 -14.24 14.83
CA PHE A 303 -25.58 -13.97 16.26
C PHE A 303 -25.08 -12.56 16.62
N LEU A 304 -23.90 -12.15 16.12
CA LEU A 304 -23.39 -10.79 16.28
C LEU A 304 -24.34 -9.75 15.71
N GLY A 305 -25.00 -10.06 14.59
CA GLY A 305 -26.06 -9.23 14.03
C GLY A 305 -27.27 -9.07 14.95
N LEU A 306 -27.68 -10.13 15.65
CA LEU A 306 -28.76 -10.07 16.64
C LEU A 306 -28.34 -9.27 17.89
N VAL A 307 -27.11 -9.46 18.36
CA VAL A 307 -26.56 -8.72 19.51
C VAL A 307 -26.43 -7.23 19.18
N ALA A 308 -26.00 -6.87 17.98
CA ALA A 308 -25.85 -5.46 17.59
C ALA A 308 -27.19 -4.78 17.29
N TYR A 309 -28.19 -5.50 16.80
CA TYR A 309 -29.43 -4.91 16.30
C TYR A 309 -30.15 -3.94 17.27
N PRO A 310 -30.29 -4.24 18.58
CA PRO A 310 -30.86 -3.32 19.56
C PRO A 310 -30.19 -1.94 19.58
N ILE A 311 -28.88 -1.87 19.33
CA ILE A 311 -28.09 -0.63 19.26
C ILE A 311 -28.32 0.05 17.90
N ILE A 312 -28.23 -0.73 16.81
CA ILE A 312 -28.31 -0.21 15.43
C ILE A 312 -29.67 0.41 15.11
N ARG A 313 -30.77 -0.17 15.61
CA ARG A 313 -32.11 0.39 15.38
C ARG A 313 -32.29 1.79 15.97
N MET A 314 -31.57 2.11 17.05
CA MET A 314 -31.57 3.45 17.65
C MET A 314 -30.67 4.42 16.89
N ALA A 315 -29.59 3.92 16.31
CA ALA A 315 -28.61 4.69 15.55
C ALA A 315 -29.10 5.05 14.14
N LEU A 316 -29.95 4.21 13.55
CA LEU A 316 -30.47 4.36 12.19
C LEU A 316 -32.00 4.56 12.12
N PRO A 317 -32.57 5.55 12.83
CA PRO A 317 -34.02 5.71 12.92
C PRO A 317 -34.66 6.24 11.63
N GLY A 318 -33.90 6.78 10.68
CA GLY A 318 -34.40 7.23 9.39
C GLY A 318 -34.67 6.11 8.40
N LEU A 319 -34.12 4.91 8.64
CA LEU A 319 -34.32 3.74 7.79
C LEU A 319 -35.61 3.01 8.17
N ALA A 320 -36.39 2.59 7.17
CA ALA A 320 -37.63 1.85 7.34
C ALA A 320 -37.42 0.43 7.88
N ASP A 321 -36.24 -0.15 7.67
CA ASP A 321 -35.83 -1.45 8.22
C ASP A 321 -35.00 -1.35 9.51
N ARG A 322 -34.82 -0.12 10.03
CA ARG A 322 -33.99 0.20 11.19
C ARG A 322 -32.54 -0.33 11.10
N GLY A 323 -32.04 -0.61 9.89
CA GLY A 323 -30.69 -1.12 9.67
C GLY A 323 -30.46 -2.58 10.08
N TYR A 324 -31.51 -3.42 10.16
CA TYR A 324 -31.33 -4.86 10.44
C TYR A 324 -30.33 -5.56 9.49
N PRO A 325 -30.38 -5.36 8.15
CA PRO A 325 -29.39 -6.00 7.27
C PRO A 325 -27.93 -5.60 7.56
N LEU A 326 -27.71 -4.38 8.08
CA LEU A 326 -26.40 -3.86 8.43
C LEU A 326 -25.92 -4.31 9.82
N SER A 327 -26.80 -4.92 10.63
CA SER A 327 -26.46 -5.27 12.01
C SER A 327 -25.35 -6.33 12.10
N LYS A 328 -25.28 -7.25 11.12
CA LYS A 328 -24.21 -8.26 11.03
C LYS A 328 -22.84 -7.60 10.91
N LEU A 329 -22.69 -6.65 9.99
CA LEU A 329 -21.45 -5.87 9.84
C LEU A 329 -21.18 -5.01 11.07
N ALA A 330 -22.21 -4.39 11.64
CA ALA A 330 -22.05 -3.58 12.84
C ALA A 330 -21.56 -4.39 14.04
N GLY A 331 -22.06 -5.62 14.22
CA GLY A 331 -21.61 -6.53 15.26
C GLY A 331 -20.13 -6.89 15.09
N LEU A 332 -19.70 -7.21 13.87
CA LEU A 332 -18.29 -7.45 13.55
C LEU A 332 -17.42 -6.23 13.82
N LEU A 333 -17.83 -5.05 13.34
CA LEU A 333 -17.08 -3.81 13.51
C LEU A 333 -16.97 -3.38 14.98
N ILE A 334 -18.05 -3.44 15.76
CA ILE A 334 -18.04 -3.03 17.17
C ILE A 334 -17.15 -3.98 17.99
N LEU A 335 -17.27 -5.29 17.75
CA LEU A 335 -16.44 -6.29 18.42
C LEU A 335 -14.96 -6.08 18.08
N ALA A 336 -14.64 -5.97 16.79
CA ALA A 336 -13.28 -5.77 16.32
C ALA A 336 -12.69 -4.43 16.79
N PHE A 337 -13.46 -3.34 16.75
CA PHE A 337 -13.04 -2.03 17.24
C PHE A 337 -12.67 -2.07 18.73
N ALA A 338 -13.53 -2.65 19.57
CA ALA A 338 -13.28 -2.71 21.01
C ALA A 338 -12.06 -3.59 21.33
N VAL A 339 -11.92 -4.75 20.70
CA VAL A 339 -10.74 -5.62 20.87
C VAL A 339 -9.47 -4.95 20.37
N TRP A 340 -9.51 -4.30 19.21
CA TRP A 340 -8.37 -3.60 18.61
C TRP A 340 -7.89 -2.43 19.45
N ILE A 341 -8.81 -1.63 20.01
CA ILE A 341 -8.47 -0.52 20.89
C ILE A 341 -7.79 -1.02 22.17
N LEU A 342 -8.32 -2.07 22.80
CA LEU A 342 -7.68 -2.67 23.96
C LEU A 342 -6.28 -3.19 23.60
N GLY A 343 -6.13 -3.87 22.46
CA GLY A 343 -4.84 -4.34 21.94
C GLY A 343 -3.84 -3.24 21.61
N SER A 344 -4.32 -2.08 21.17
CA SER A 344 -3.48 -0.90 20.90
C SER A 344 -2.96 -0.26 22.19
N PHE A 345 -3.73 -0.37 23.28
CA PHE A 345 -3.36 0.06 24.64
C PHE A 345 -2.59 -1.01 25.44
N GLY A 346 -2.17 -2.11 24.81
CA GLY A 346 -1.32 -3.13 25.43
C GLY A 346 -2.06 -4.30 26.09
N VAL A 347 -3.40 -4.38 26.01
CA VAL A 347 -4.13 -5.57 26.46
C VAL A 347 -3.92 -6.71 25.46
N PRO A 348 -3.52 -7.91 25.87
CA PRO A 348 -3.25 -9.00 24.93
C PRO A 348 -4.45 -9.33 24.02
N PHE A 349 -4.22 -9.38 22.71
CA PHE A 349 -5.16 -9.84 21.70
C PHE A 349 -5.32 -11.36 21.79
N SER A 350 -6.16 -11.82 22.70
CA SER A 350 -6.41 -13.24 22.99
C SER A 350 -7.88 -13.62 22.82
N VAL A 351 -8.17 -14.92 22.73
CA VAL A 351 -9.55 -15.44 22.73
C VAL A 351 -10.30 -14.97 23.98
N THR A 352 -9.64 -14.96 25.13
CA THR A 352 -10.18 -14.46 26.40
C THR A 352 -10.63 -13.01 26.31
N THR A 353 -9.79 -12.13 25.75
CA THR A 353 -10.13 -10.72 25.54
C THR A 353 -11.34 -10.57 24.62
N ILE A 354 -11.39 -11.33 23.51
CA ILE A 354 -12.51 -11.30 22.58
C ILE A 354 -13.81 -11.75 23.27
N VAL A 355 -13.76 -12.83 24.07
CA VAL A 355 -14.92 -13.33 24.82
C VAL A 355 -15.42 -12.30 25.84
N PHE A 356 -14.53 -11.64 26.59
CA PHE A 356 -14.94 -10.60 27.54
C PHE A 356 -15.61 -9.40 26.85
N VAL A 357 -15.07 -8.95 25.72
CA VAL A 357 -15.70 -7.88 24.93
C VAL A 357 -17.05 -8.33 24.39
N LEU A 358 -17.16 -9.56 23.88
CA LEU A 358 -18.42 -10.13 23.41
C LEU A 358 -19.48 -10.22 24.52
N LEU A 359 -19.11 -10.67 25.72
CA LEU A 359 -19.98 -10.70 26.89
C LEU A 359 -20.44 -9.28 27.27
N GLY A 360 -19.52 -8.31 27.25
CA GLY A 360 -19.86 -6.89 27.45
C GLY A 360 -20.87 -6.38 26.42
N MET A 361 -20.67 -6.72 25.14
CA MET A 361 -21.63 -6.39 24.06
C MET A 361 -23.00 -7.05 24.30
N ILE A 362 -23.04 -8.31 24.73
CA ILE A 362 -24.29 -9.02 25.05
C ILE A 362 -25.01 -8.33 26.21
N ILE A 363 -24.31 -7.97 27.29
CA ILE A 363 -24.90 -7.26 28.44
C ILE A 363 -25.49 -5.92 28.00
N ILE A 364 -24.72 -5.13 27.24
CA ILE A 364 -25.19 -3.84 26.70
C ILE A 364 -26.43 -4.06 25.82
N SER A 365 -26.40 -5.06 24.94
CA SER A 365 -27.53 -5.42 24.08
C SER A 365 -28.78 -5.81 24.86
N LEU A 366 -28.64 -6.63 25.91
CA LEU A 366 -29.73 -7.01 26.81
C LEU A 366 -30.33 -5.80 27.53
N LEU A 367 -29.50 -4.87 28.02
CA LEU A 367 -29.95 -3.62 28.61
C LEU A 367 -30.80 -2.81 27.60
N PHE A 368 -30.33 -2.68 26.36
CA PHE A 368 -31.11 -2.04 25.31
C PHE A 368 -32.42 -2.79 25.04
N ILE A 369 -32.41 -4.13 24.89
CA ILE A 369 -33.63 -4.92 24.71
C ILE A 369 -34.66 -4.64 25.81
N LEU A 370 -34.23 -4.58 27.08
CA LEU A 370 -35.11 -4.25 28.21
C LEU A 370 -35.68 -2.83 28.11
N MET A 371 -34.87 -1.84 27.72
CA MET A 371 -35.28 -0.44 27.58
C MET A 371 -36.29 -0.21 26.45
N GLN A 372 -36.20 -0.96 25.35
CA GLN A 372 -37.06 -0.82 24.16
C GLN A 372 -37.98 -2.02 23.91
N ARG A 373 -38.22 -2.87 24.93
CA ARG A 373 -38.93 -4.16 24.79
C ARG A 373 -40.25 -4.06 24.03
N GLN A 374 -41.11 -3.10 24.39
CA GLN A 374 -42.45 -2.98 23.80
C GLN A 374 -42.38 -2.66 22.31
N MET A 375 -41.46 -1.76 21.93
CA MET A 375 -41.27 -1.30 20.56
C MET A 375 -40.58 -2.39 19.73
N LEU A 376 -39.59 -3.09 20.30
CA LEU A 376 -38.90 -4.20 19.64
C LEU A 376 -39.86 -5.35 19.34
N TRP A 377 -40.68 -5.75 20.32
CA TRP A 377 -41.67 -6.83 20.14
C TRP A 377 -42.72 -6.47 19.11
N ARG A 378 -43.17 -5.21 19.09
CA ARG A 378 -44.12 -4.72 18.07
C ARG A 378 -43.51 -4.77 16.67
N GLU A 379 -42.29 -4.26 16.52
CA GLU A 379 -41.57 -4.26 15.24
C GLU A 379 -41.31 -5.68 14.74
N LEU A 380 -40.89 -6.59 15.62
CA LEU A 380 -40.71 -8.00 15.30
C LEU A 380 -42.01 -8.64 14.80
N LYS A 381 -43.13 -8.40 15.50
CA LYS A 381 -44.44 -8.94 15.10
C LYS A 381 -44.95 -8.37 13.78
N GLU A 382 -44.73 -7.07 13.54
CA GLU A 382 -45.17 -6.39 12.32
C GLU A 382 -44.30 -6.73 11.10
N ASN A 383 -43.00 -6.95 11.30
CA ASN A 383 -42.01 -7.09 10.21
C ASN A 383 -41.30 -8.46 10.14
N TRP A 384 -41.74 -9.50 10.86
CA TRP A 384 -41.06 -10.81 10.87
C TRP A 384 -40.77 -11.39 9.48
N ARG A 385 -41.68 -11.18 8.51
CA ARG A 385 -41.49 -11.63 7.11
C ARG A 385 -40.32 -10.94 6.44
N TYR A 386 -40.12 -9.65 6.73
CA TYR A 386 -38.98 -8.90 6.21
C TYR A 386 -37.67 -9.45 6.79
N PHE A 387 -37.61 -9.68 8.11
CA PHE A 387 -36.42 -10.28 8.73
C PHE A 387 -36.12 -11.66 8.15
N LEU A 388 -37.14 -12.50 7.97
CA LEU A 388 -36.96 -13.80 7.31
C LEU A 388 -36.44 -13.67 5.87
N ILE A 389 -36.95 -12.72 5.09
CA ILE A 389 -36.45 -12.46 3.73
C ILE A 389 -34.99 -12.03 3.75
N VAL A 390 -34.59 -11.16 4.67
CA VAL A 390 -33.19 -10.72 4.83
C VAL A 390 -32.29 -11.90 5.18
N GLU A 391 -32.70 -12.78 6.10
CA GLU A 391 -31.91 -13.97 6.45
C GLU A 391 -31.82 -14.98 5.30
N ILE A 392 -32.91 -15.19 4.55
CA ILE A 392 -32.90 -16.05 3.35
C ILE A 392 -31.97 -15.47 2.27
N LEU A 393 -32.04 -14.16 2.03
CA LEU A 393 -31.16 -13.49 1.06
C LEU A 393 -29.69 -13.61 1.46
N ALA A 394 -29.39 -13.44 2.76
CA ALA A 394 -28.05 -13.62 3.30
C ALA A 394 -27.53 -15.05 3.07
N LEU A 395 -28.36 -16.05 3.35
CA LEU A 395 -28.03 -17.46 3.17
C LEU A 395 -27.82 -17.80 1.69
N ILE A 396 -28.69 -17.33 0.80
CA ILE A 396 -28.54 -17.55 -0.66
C ILE A 396 -27.22 -16.96 -1.16
N ALA A 397 -26.90 -15.72 -0.76
CA ALA A 397 -25.66 -15.07 -1.17
C ALA A 397 -24.41 -15.81 -0.63
N PHE A 398 -24.46 -16.26 0.62
CA PHE A 398 -23.40 -17.06 1.24
C PHE A 398 -23.22 -18.41 0.53
N VAL A 399 -24.29 -19.16 0.31
CA VAL A 399 -24.26 -20.47 -0.36
C VAL A 399 -23.83 -20.34 -1.81
N PHE A 400 -24.28 -19.32 -2.53
CA PHE A 400 -23.82 -19.07 -3.89
C PHE A 400 -22.30 -18.87 -3.93
N PHE A 401 -21.77 -18.01 -3.06
CA PHE A 401 -20.37 -17.63 -3.13
C PHE A 401 -19.43 -18.68 -2.53
N ILE A 402 -19.88 -19.45 -1.54
CA ILE A 402 -19.08 -20.57 -1.01
C ILE A 402 -18.91 -21.68 -2.06
N LEU A 403 -19.90 -21.90 -2.93
CA LEU A 403 -19.78 -22.83 -4.06
C LEU A 403 -18.76 -22.34 -5.10
N VAL A 404 -18.69 -21.03 -5.34
CA VAL A 404 -17.64 -20.44 -6.20
C VAL A 404 -16.26 -20.68 -5.57
N ARG A 405 -16.10 -20.44 -4.26
CA ARG A 405 -14.82 -20.66 -3.56
C ARG A 405 -14.42 -22.13 -3.49
N LEU A 406 -15.37 -23.06 -3.35
CA LEU A 406 -15.10 -24.50 -3.41
C LEU A 406 -14.54 -24.93 -4.77
N GLY A 407 -14.90 -24.20 -5.84
CA GLY A 407 -14.37 -24.40 -7.19
C GLY A 407 -12.92 -23.92 -7.36
N ASN A 408 -12.51 -22.84 -6.69
CA ASN A 408 -11.17 -22.25 -6.81
C ASN A 408 -10.63 -21.78 -5.44
N PRO A 409 -10.29 -22.69 -4.51
CA PRO A 409 -9.87 -22.32 -3.15
C PRO A 409 -8.42 -21.81 -3.07
N ASP A 410 -7.62 -22.05 -4.10
CA ASP A 410 -6.17 -21.87 -4.12
C ASP A 410 -5.74 -20.42 -3.75
N LEU A 411 -4.84 -20.32 -2.77
CA LEU A 411 -4.28 -19.05 -2.28
C LEU A 411 -3.10 -18.52 -3.10
N TRP A 412 -2.75 -19.22 -4.18
CA TRP A 412 -1.70 -18.82 -5.12
C TRP A 412 -2.16 -19.06 -6.55
N HIS A 413 -1.57 -18.34 -7.50
CA HIS A 413 -1.68 -18.63 -8.93
C HIS A 413 -0.51 -17.99 -9.70
N PRO A 414 0.06 -18.59 -10.76
CA PRO A 414 1.35 -18.20 -11.32
C PRO A 414 1.33 -16.87 -12.09
N PHE A 415 0.22 -16.58 -12.79
CA PHE A 415 0.15 -15.41 -13.69
C PHE A 415 -0.88 -14.36 -13.29
N LYS A 416 -2.03 -14.81 -12.77
CA LYS A 416 -3.21 -14.00 -12.41
C LYS A 416 -3.63 -14.19 -10.95
N GLY A 417 -2.66 -14.43 -10.06
CA GLY A 417 -2.90 -14.67 -8.61
C GLY A 417 -3.05 -13.43 -7.75
N GLY A 418 -2.50 -12.30 -8.20
CA GLY A 418 -2.63 -11.02 -7.52
C GLY A 418 -1.92 -11.01 -6.18
N GLU A 419 -2.51 -10.33 -5.21
CA GLU A 419 -1.90 -10.09 -3.90
C GLU A 419 -2.48 -10.99 -2.79
N LYS A 420 -3.23 -12.04 -3.15
CA LYS A 420 -3.71 -13.08 -2.22
C LYS A 420 -2.63 -13.55 -1.23
N PRO A 421 -1.36 -13.80 -1.65
CA PRO A 421 -0.32 -14.25 -0.73
C PRO A 421 0.06 -13.19 0.30
N MET A 422 0.15 -11.91 -0.09
CA MET A 422 0.38 -10.80 0.83
C MET A 422 -0.76 -10.70 1.86
N ASP A 423 -2.01 -10.69 1.39
CA ASP A 423 -3.18 -10.57 2.26
C ASP A 423 -3.25 -11.75 3.25
N PHE A 424 -2.87 -12.96 2.81
CA PHE A 424 -2.82 -14.13 3.67
C PHE A 424 -1.69 -14.05 4.70
N SER A 425 -0.52 -13.55 4.32
CA SER A 425 0.60 -13.31 5.25
C SER A 425 0.20 -12.31 6.34
N TYR A 426 -0.40 -11.18 5.96
CA TYR A 426 -0.85 -10.15 6.90
C TYR A 426 -2.00 -10.62 7.80
N LEU A 427 -2.92 -11.43 7.27
CA LEU A 427 -3.94 -12.06 8.09
C LEU A 427 -3.32 -12.98 9.16
N ASN A 428 -2.35 -13.84 8.79
CA ASN A 428 -1.66 -14.70 9.75
C ASN A 428 -0.88 -13.88 10.79
N ALA A 429 -0.16 -12.84 10.38
CA ALA A 429 0.56 -11.96 11.29
C ALA A 429 -0.36 -11.25 12.29
N VAL A 430 -1.52 -10.73 11.84
CA VAL A 430 -2.54 -10.14 12.72
C VAL A 430 -3.10 -11.18 13.68
N LEU A 431 -3.36 -12.41 13.22
CA LEU A 431 -3.88 -13.48 14.05
C LEU A 431 -2.88 -13.91 15.13
N LYS A 432 -1.58 -13.97 14.82
CA LYS A 432 -0.52 -14.30 15.78
C LYS A 432 -0.13 -13.15 16.69
N SER A 433 -0.35 -11.91 16.29
CA SER A 433 0.05 -10.75 17.08
C SER A 433 -0.56 -10.73 18.50
N THR A 434 0.24 -10.34 19.48
CA THR A 434 -0.17 -10.19 20.89
C THR A 434 -0.72 -8.80 21.19
N SER A 435 -0.22 -7.76 20.51
CA SER A 435 -0.70 -6.38 20.61
C SER A 435 -0.66 -5.68 19.24
N PHE A 436 -1.21 -4.45 19.15
CA PHE A 436 -1.24 -3.66 17.92
C PHE A 436 -0.37 -2.39 18.02
N PRO A 437 0.37 -1.99 16.96
CA PRO A 437 0.31 -2.52 15.59
C PRO A 437 0.89 -3.93 15.46
N PRO A 438 0.42 -4.72 14.49
CA PRO A 438 0.94 -6.06 14.27
C PRO A 438 2.37 -6.00 13.71
N TYR A 439 3.19 -6.99 14.03
CA TYR A 439 4.52 -7.12 13.43
C TYR A 439 4.41 -7.38 11.91
N ASP A 440 5.43 -6.99 11.16
CA ASP A 440 5.49 -7.22 9.71
C ASP A 440 6.07 -8.62 9.44
N PRO A 441 5.30 -9.56 8.84
CA PRO A 441 5.83 -10.87 8.49
C PRO A 441 6.89 -10.80 7.37
N TRP A 442 6.97 -9.69 6.64
CA TRP A 442 7.84 -9.48 5.49
C TRP A 442 8.98 -8.49 5.76
N PHE A 443 9.16 -8.09 7.02
CA PHE A 443 10.27 -7.24 7.41
C PHE A 443 10.61 -7.48 8.89
N ALA A 444 11.58 -8.36 9.15
CA ALA A 444 11.96 -8.73 10.51
C ALA A 444 12.29 -7.51 11.39
N GLY A 445 11.64 -7.44 12.57
CA GLY A 445 11.70 -6.34 13.53
C GLY A 445 10.74 -5.17 13.23
N GLY A 446 10.15 -5.13 12.04
CA GLY A 446 9.21 -4.11 11.60
C GLY A 446 7.77 -4.33 12.08
N TYR A 447 6.91 -3.34 11.86
CA TYR A 447 5.46 -3.48 11.91
C TYR A 447 4.82 -3.20 10.54
N ILE A 448 3.60 -3.71 10.33
CA ILE A 448 2.85 -3.53 9.08
C ILE A 448 2.48 -2.05 8.92
N ASN A 449 3.16 -1.33 8.02
CA ASN A 449 2.80 0.04 7.64
C ASN A 449 1.79 0.04 6.47
N TYR A 450 0.67 -0.64 6.68
CA TYR A 450 -0.42 -0.83 5.71
C TYR A 450 -1.80 -0.84 6.39
N TYR A 451 -2.88 -0.95 5.63
CA TYR A 451 -4.27 -0.90 6.10
C TYR A 451 -4.71 -2.14 6.92
N TYR A 452 -4.04 -2.43 8.03
CA TYR A 452 -4.17 -3.71 8.73
C TYR A 452 -5.48 -3.89 9.51
N PHE A 453 -6.25 -2.82 9.78
CA PHE A 453 -7.50 -2.96 10.56
C PHE A 453 -8.55 -3.78 9.81
N GLY A 454 -8.51 -3.80 8.48
CA GLY A 454 -9.33 -4.73 7.69
C GLY A 454 -9.14 -6.18 8.14
N PHE A 455 -7.88 -6.63 8.24
CA PHE A 455 -7.55 -7.97 8.73
C PHE A 455 -7.91 -8.19 10.20
N VAL A 456 -7.95 -7.14 11.03
CA VAL A 456 -8.43 -7.26 12.42
C VAL A 456 -9.93 -7.56 12.46
N ILE A 457 -10.73 -6.90 11.62
CA ILE A 457 -12.18 -7.16 11.53
C ILE A 457 -12.45 -8.63 11.14
N LEU A 458 -11.66 -9.16 10.20
CA LEU A 458 -11.76 -10.54 9.76
C LEU A 458 -11.14 -11.52 10.77
N GLY A 459 -10.03 -11.15 11.39
CA GLY A 459 -9.24 -12.00 12.27
C GLY A 459 -9.88 -12.25 13.64
N VAL A 460 -10.63 -11.31 14.18
CA VAL A 460 -11.32 -11.47 15.48
C VAL A 460 -12.27 -12.68 15.51
N PRO A 461 -13.22 -12.87 14.57
CA PRO A 461 -14.06 -14.06 14.55
C PRO A 461 -13.27 -15.35 14.22
N ILE A 462 -12.23 -15.28 13.38
CA ILE A 462 -11.36 -16.43 13.07
C ILE A 462 -10.65 -16.91 14.33
N LYS A 463 -10.02 -16.00 15.08
CA LYS A 463 -9.31 -16.29 16.34
C LYS A 463 -10.28 -16.78 17.42
N LEU A 464 -11.48 -16.20 17.52
CA LEU A 464 -12.50 -16.61 18.48
C LEU A 464 -12.96 -18.06 18.26
N LEU A 465 -13.20 -18.45 17.00
CA LEU A 465 -13.64 -19.80 16.64
C LEU A 465 -12.47 -20.81 16.57
N GLY A 466 -11.24 -20.32 16.41
CA GLY A 466 -10.05 -21.15 16.21
C GLY A 466 -10.06 -21.89 14.87
N ILE A 467 -10.65 -21.29 13.83
CA ILE A 467 -10.68 -21.90 12.48
C ILE A 467 -9.33 -21.72 11.82
N VAL A 468 -8.79 -22.78 11.22
CA VAL A 468 -7.54 -22.74 10.45
C VAL A 468 -7.60 -21.62 9.38
N PRO A 469 -6.66 -20.65 9.39
CA PRO A 469 -6.62 -19.52 8.46
C PRO A 469 -6.82 -19.87 6.99
N ALA A 470 -6.19 -20.95 6.49
CA ALA A 470 -6.30 -21.37 5.09
C ALA A 470 -7.72 -21.75 4.67
N VAL A 471 -8.51 -22.29 5.61
CA VAL A 471 -9.94 -22.60 5.43
C VAL A 471 -10.79 -21.34 5.67
N ALA A 472 -10.46 -20.58 6.73
CA ALA A 472 -11.18 -19.38 7.11
C ALA A 472 -11.18 -18.31 6.00
N TYR A 473 -10.08 -18.14 5.28
CA TYR A 473 -9.97 -17.20 4.15
C TYR A 473 -11.07 -17.44 3.11
N ASN A 474 -11.30 -18.71 2.76
CA ASN A 474 -12.33 -19.14 1.80
C ASN A 474 -13.77 -19.12 2.36
N ILE A 475 -13.96 -19.03 3.68
CA ILE A 475 -15.26 -18.83 4.34
C ILE A 475 -15.60 -17.34 4.48
N VAL A 476 -14.59 -16.51 4.77
CA VAL A 476 -14.75 -15.07 4.98
C VAL A 476 -15.22 -14.37 3.72
N LEU A 477 -14.66 -14.71 2.55
CA LEU A 477 -15.08 -14.15 1.26
C LEU A 477 -16.61 -14.28 1.03
N PRO A 478 -17.22 -15.48 1.14
CA PRO A 478 -18.68 -15.65 1.08
C PRO A 478 -19.48 -14.87 2.12
N ILE A 479 -18.99 -14.78 3.36
CA ILE A 479 -19.65 -13.98 4.41
C ILE A 479 -19.64 -12.51 4.03
N TRP A 480 -18.51 -12.00 3.56
CA TRP A 480 -18.36 -10.61 3.14
C TRP A 480 -19.24 -10.30 1.93
N TYR A 481 -19.33 -11.23 0.98
CA TYR A 481 -20.24 -11.13 -0.17
C TYR A 481 -21.71 -11.10 0.26
N SER A 482 -22.09 -11.94 1.22
CA SER A 482 -23.43 -11.92 1.81
C SER A 482 -23.76 -10.58 2.46
N ILE A 483 -22.84 -10.02 3.25
CA ILE A 483 -22.99 -8.70 3.88
C ILE A 483 -23.07 -7.59 2.81
N LEU A 484 -22.29 -7.67 1.73
CA LEU A 484 -22.37 -6.72 0.61
C LEU A 484 -23.77 -6.70 -0.01
N ILE A 485 -24.31 -7.88 -0.34
CA ILE A 485 -25.66 -8.05 -0.91
C ILE A 485 -26.72 -7.48 0.03
N LEU A 486 -26.65 -7.80 1.33
CA LEU A 486 -27.58 -7.30 2.33
C LEU A 486 -27.53 -5.77 2.48
N SER A 487 -26.33 -5.21 2.49
CA SER A 487 -26.12 -3.78 2.64
C SER A 487 -26.66 -3.02 1.43
N ALA A 488 -26.41 -3.52 0.22
CA ALA A 488 -26.93 -2.93 -1.02
C ALA A 488 -28.46 -3.04 -1.12
N PHE A 489 -29.01 -4.19 -0.72
CA PHE A 489 -30.45 -4.40 -0.62
C PHE A 489 -31.10 -3.39 0.34
N SER A 490 -30.50 -3.19 1.52
CA SER A 490 -31.00 -2.24 2.52
C SER A 490 -30.98 -0.80 1.99
N VAL A 491 -29.90 -0.36 1.34
CA VAL A 491 -29.83 0.99 0.76
C VAL A 491 -30.93 1.18 -0.29
N GLY A 492 -31.06 0.27 -1.26
CA GLY A 492 -32.07 0.37 -2.31
C GLY A 492 -33.50 0.36 -1.76
N TRP A 493 -33.78 -0.53 -0.80
CA TRP A 493 -35.07 -0.62 -0.11
C TRP A 493 -35.44 0.68 0.61
N ASN A 494 -34.51 1.21 1.41
CA ASN A 494 -34.74 2.40 2.23
C ASN A 494 -34.80 3.68 1.39
N LEU A 495 -33.98 3.79 0.35
CA LEU A 495 -33.99 4.94 -0.53
C LEU A 495 -35.31 5.01 -1.32
N PHE A 496 -35.82 3.86 -1.79
CA PHE A 496 -37.12 3.79 -2.44
C PHE A 496 -38.27 4.13 -1.48
N LYS A 497 -38.30 3.57 -0.27
CA LYS A 497 -39.35 3.87 0.73
C LYS A 497 -39.29 5.31 1.25
N GLY A 498 -38.09 5.90 1.32
CA GLY A 498 -37.86 7.28 1.75
C GLY A 498 -38.27 8.33 0.71
N ILE A 499 -38.62 7.91 -0.51
CA ILE A 499 -39.13 8.77 -1.57
C ILE A 499 -40.66 8.60 -1.65
N PRO A 500 -41.46 9.63 -1.27
CA PRO A 500 -42.91 9.56 -1.39
C PRO A 500 -43.35 9.30 -2.83
N ALA A 501 -44.35 8.42 -3.01
CA ALA A 501 -44.93 8.16 -4.32
C ALA A 501 -45.53 9.44 -4.94
N PHE A 502 -45.23 9.68 -6.21
CA PHE A 502 -45.77 10.83 -6.95
C PHE A 502 -47.30 10.74 -7.05
N SER A 503 -48.01 11.84 -6.75
CA SER A 503 -49.48 11.90 -6.87
C SER A 503 -50.00 11.57 -8.29
N ALA A 504 -49.20 11.80 -9.34
CA ALA A 504 -49.54 11.48 -10.73
C ALA A 504 -49.43 9.97 -11.07
N VAL A 505 -48.62 9.22 -10.32
CA VAL A 505 -48.48 7.75 -10.43
C VAL A 505 -49.41 7.04 -9.43
N SER A 506 -49.90 7.76 -8.42
CA SER A 506 -50.81 7.28 -7.37
C SER A 506 -52.29 7.21 -7.79
N GLY A 507 -52.57 6.98 -9.08
CA GLY A 507 -53.92 6.66 -9.54
C GLY A 507 -54.39 5.32 -8.96
N GLY A 508 -55.03 5.35 -7.80
CA GLY A 508 -55.99 4.35 -7.34
C GLY A 508 -55.48 3.01 -6.77
N GLU A 509 -54.20 2.66 -6.83
CA GLU A 509 -53.73 1.44 -6.18
C GLU A 509 -53.52 1.67 -4.67
N LYS A 510 -54.59 1.48 -3.89
CA LYS A 510 -54.42 1.02 -2.49
C LYS A 510 -53.54 -0.22 -2.56
N ASP A 511 -52.35 -0.18 -1.95
CA ASP A 511 -51.45 -1.33 -1.83
C ASP A 511 -52.25 -2.53 -1.27
N LYS A 512 -52.76 -3.38 -2.16
CA LYS A 512 -53.11 -4.75 -1.78
C LYS A 512 -51.84 -5.31 -1.17
N LYS A 513 -51.96 -6.01 -0.03
CA LYS A 513 -50.83 -6.67 0.66
C LYS A 513 -50.16 -7.70 -0.27
N ARG A 514 -49.35 -7.24 -1.23
CA ARG A 514 -48.54 -8.08 -2.10
C ARG A 514 -47.44 -8.71 -1.23
N PHE A 515 -47.16 -9.99 -1.47
CA PHE A 515 -46.15 -10.72 -0.71
C PHE A 515 -44.75 -10.09 -0.87
N PHE A 516 -44.41 -9.68 -2.09
CA PHE A 516 -43.21 -8.88 -2.39
C PHE A 516 -43.60 -7.46 -2.85
N PRO A 517 -43.37 -6.42 -2.03
CA PRO A 517 -43.63 -5.02 -2.42
C PRO A 517 -42.62 -4.55 -3.47
N THR A 518 -42.87 -3.44 -4.17
CA THR A 518 -41.88 -2.90 -5.14
C THR A 518 -40.55 -2.58 -4.48
N ALA A 519 -40.55 -2.15 -3.21
CA ALA A 519 -39.32 -1.90 -2.46
C ALA A 519 -38.41 -3.14 -2.40
N PHE A 520 -38.98 -4.35 -2.37
CA PHE A 520 -38.21 -5.61 -2.40
C PHE A 520 -37.42 -5.73 -3.71
N TRP A 521 -38.10 -5.57 -4.84
CA TRP A 521 -37.48 -5.67 -6.16
C TRP A 521 -36.47 -4.55 -6.42
N VAL A 522 -36.67 -3.37 -5.85
CA VAL A 522 -35.69 -2.27 -5.94
C VAL A 522 -34.45 -2.55 -5.08
N GLY A 523 -34.62 -3.05 -3.87
CA GLY A 523 -33.51 -3.51 -3.04
C GLY A 523 -32.73 -4.63 -3.74
N LEU A 524 -33.43 -5.65 -4.25
CA LEU A 524 -32.81 -6.77 -4.96
C LEU A 524 -32.10 -6.31 -6.24
N GLY A 525 -32.72 -5.43 -7.02
CA GLY A 525 -32.11 -4.85 -8.21
C GLY A 525 -30.84 -4.05 -7.90
N SER A 526 -30.83 -3.31 -6.79
CA SER A 526 -29.62 -2.57 -6.32
C SER A 526 -28.50 -3.53 -5.93
N ALA A 527 -28.82 -4.65 -5.27
CA ALA A 527 -27.85 -5.68 -4.92
C ALA A 527 -27.29 -6.42 -6.15
N ILE A 528 -28.15 -6.79 -7.10
CA ILE A 528 -27.74 -7.45 -8.35
C ILE A 528 -26.83 -6.54 -9.19
N LEU A 529 -27.22 -5.27 -9.37
CA LEU A 529 -26.43 -4.28 -10.11
C LEU A 529 -25.06 -4.03 -9.48
N LEU A 530 -24.96 -4.09 -8.15
CA LEU A 530 -23.72 -3.85 -7.44
C LEU A 530 -22.78 -5.06 -7.50
N ALA A 531 -23.30 -6.22 -7.16
CA ALA A 531 -22.51 -7.34 -6.70
C ALA A 531 -22.67 -8.60 -7.55
N PHE A 532 -23.58 -8.64 -8.53
CA PHE A 532 -23.76 -9.81 -9.38
C PHE A 532 -23.39 -9.54 -10.84
N LEU A 533 -23.66 -8.34 -11.35
CA LEU A 533 -23.37 -7.98 -12.75
C LEU A 533 -21.96 -7.41 -12.92
N GLY A 534 -21.32 -7.73 -14.05
CA GLY A 534 -20.09 -7.08 -14.48
C GLY A 534 -20.34 -5.88 -15.39
N ASN A 535 -19.29 -5.43 -16.07
CA ASN A 535 -19.38 -4.42 -17.11
C ASN A 535 -19.61 -5.06 -18.51
N LEU A 536 -19.60 -4.26 -19.57
CA LEU A 536 -19.75 -4.76 -20.95
C LEU A 536 -18.44 -5.27 -21.57
N GLY A 537 -17.37 -5.41 -20.78
CA GLY A 537 -16.03 -5.78 -21.24
C GLY A 537 -15.98 -7.18 -21.84
N THR A 538 -16.80 -8.12 -21.34
CA THR A 538 -16.91 -9.46 -21.95
C THR A 538 -17.45 -9.40 -23.38
N ILE A 539 -18.36 -8.47 -23.70
CA ILE A 539 -18.82 -8.27 -25.09
C ILE A 539 -17.67 -7.76 -25.95
N ASP A 540 -16.93 -6.76 -25.46
CA ASP A 540 -15.78 -6.22 -26.20
C ASP A 540 -14.71 -7.28 -26.43
N LEU A 541 -14.48 -8.16 -25.44
CA LEU A 541 -13.59 -9.31 -25.54
C LEU A 541 -14.06 -10.30 -26.61
N ILE A 542 -15.35 -10.68 -26.63
CA ILE A 542 -15.91 -11.57 -27.66
C ILE A 542 -15.73 -10.97 -29.07
N ILE A 543 -16.07 -9.69 -29.25
CA ILE A 543 -15.95 -9.00 -30.53
C ILE A 543 -14.48 -8.95 -30.97
N THR A 544 -13.58 -8.62 -30.06
CA THR A 544 -12.13 -8.57 -30.33
C THR A 544 -11.57 -9.97 -30.63
N GLY A 545 -12.09 -11.01 -29.98
CA GLY A 545 -11.75 -12.41 -30.28
C GLY A 545 -12.10 -12.79 -31.72
N PHE A 546 -13.31 -12.45 -32.18
CA PHE A 546 -13.68 -12.66 -33.59
C PHE A 546 -12.79 -11.87 -34.55
N GLN A 547 -12.45 -10.62 -34.22
CA GLN A 547 -11.54 -9.83 -35.03
C GLN A 547 -10.14 -10.47 -35.11
N ARG A 548 -9.61 -10.98 -33.99
CA ARG A 548 -8.32 -11.67 -33.94
C ARG A 548 -8.29 -12.91 -34.83
N ILE A 549 -9.34 -13.74 -34.78
CA ILE A 549 -9.49 -14.92 -35.63
C ILE A 549 -9.36 -14.56 -37.12
N ALA A 550 -10.07 -13.53 -37.58
CA ALA A 550 -10.08 -13.14 -39.00
C ALA A 550 -8.86 -12.29 -39.43
N SER A 551 -8.22 -11.57 -38.51
CA SER A 551 -7.14 -10.62 -38.82
C SER A 551 -5.81 -11.27 -39.24
N GLY A 552 -5.62 -12.56 -38.95
CA GLY A 552 -4.38 -13.28 -39.30
C GLY A 552 -3.11 -12.69 -38.67
N GLY A 553 -3.22 -12.01 -37.52
CA GLY A 553 -2.10 -11.37 -36.82
C GLY A 553 -1.88 -9.89 -37.15
N ALA A 554 -2.73 -9.27 -37.97
CA ALA A 554 -2.69 -7.82 -38.18
C ALA A 554 -3.09 -7.03 -36.90
N LEU A 555 -2.48 -5.86 -36.71
CA LEU A 555 -2.81 -4.96 -35.59
C LEU A 555 -4.25 -4.44 -35.73
N ILE A 556 -5.14 -4.91 -34.86
CA ILE A 556 -6.56 -4.55 -34.87
C ILE A 556 -6.77 -3.06 -34.61
N ASP A 557 -5.90 -2.44 -33.80
CA ASP A 557 -6.03 -1.06 -33.37
C ASP A 557 -5.75 -0.03 -34.48
N GLU A 558 -5.07 -0.43 -35.55
CA GLU A 558 -4.80 0.41 -36.72
C GLU A 558 -5.87 0.24 -37.82
N ALA A 559 -6.72 -0.79 -37.73
CA ALA A 559 -7.73 -1.06 -38.73
C ALA A 559 -8.89 -0.05 -38.68
N GLY A 560 -9.34 0.40 -39.85
CA GLY A 560 -10.52 1.26 -39.99
C GLY A 560 -11.80 0.55 -39.52
N PHE A 561 -12.82 1.32 -39.11
CA PHE A 561 -14.07 0.79 -38.55
C PHE A 561 -14.74 -0.28 -39.45
N GLY A 562 -14.83 -0.04 -40.75
CA GLY A 562 -15.43 -0.99 -41.70
C GLY A 562 -14.68 -2.33 -41.78
N GLN A 563 -13.35 -2.29 -41.67
CA GLN A 563 -12.51 -3.48 -41.66
C GLN A 563 -12.68 -4.29 -40.36
N ARG A 564 -12.72 -3.62 -39.21
CA ARG A 564 -13.01 -4.27 -37.92
C ARG A 564 -14.37 -4.95 -37.91
N VAL A 565 -15.39 -4.33 -38.51
CA VAL A 565 -16.71 -4.94 -38.66
C VAL A 565 -16.64 -6.18 -39.57
N SER A 566 -15.96 -6.07 -40.72
CA SER A 566 -15.77 -7.19 -41.64
C SER A 566 -15.08 -8.38 -40.98
N TRP A 567 -13.99 -8.13 -40.24
CA TRP A 567 -13.27 -9.15 -39.49
C TRP A 567 -14.12 -9.77 -38.37
N ALA A 568 -14.90 -8.98 -37.64
CA ALA A 568 -15.80 -9.53 -36.62
C ALA A 568 -16.81 -10.53 -37.22
N PHE A 569 -17.40 -10.22 -38.38
CA PHE A 569 -18.32 -11.15 -39.06
C PHE A 569 -17.59 -12.39 -39.60
N GLN A 570 -16.45 -12.21 -40.26
CA GLN A 570 -15.65 -13.34 -40.78
C GLN A 570 -15.21 -14.27 -39.65
N GLY A 571 -14.70 -13.72 -38.56
CA GLY A 571 -14.25 -14.48 -37.40
C GLY A 571 -15.38 -15.18 -36.68
N PHE A 572 -16.58 -14.58 -36.62
CA PHE A 572 -17.77 -15.24 -36.11
C PHE A 572 -18.14 -16.49 -36.92
N PHE A 573 -18.12 -16.41 -38.26
CA PHE A 573 -18.36 -17.58 -39.10
C PHE A 573 -17.27 -18.65 -38.96
N GLN A 574 -15.99 -18.25 -38.83
CA GLN A 574 -14.89 -19.19 -38.57
C GLN A 574 -15.02 -19.86 -37.20
N PHE A 575 -15.44 -19.13 -36.17
CA PHE A 575 -15.77 -19.70 -34.86
C PHE A 575 -16.87 -20.75 -34.96
N LEU A 576 -17.95 -20.50 -35.71
CA LEU A 576 -19.01 -21.48 -35.96
C LEU A 576 -18.51 -22.71 -36.76
N GLN A 577 -17.44 -22.57 -37.53
CA GLN A 577 -16.77 -23.67 -38.24
C GLN A 577 -15.81 -24.47 -37.34
N GLY A 578 -15.65 -24.10 -36.07
CA GLY A 578 -14.87 -24.83 -35.07
C GLY A 578 -13.52 -24.20 -34.71
N THR A 579 -13.20 -23.00 -35.20
CA THR A 579 -12.00 -22.29 -34.75
C THR A 579 -12.16 -21.83 -33.29
N PRO A 580 -11.28 -22.25 -32.36
CA PRO A 580 -11.39 -21.84 -30.96
C PRO A 580 -11.09 -20.35 -30.78
N MET A 581 -11.64 -19.77 -29.71
CA MET A 581 -11.35 -18.38 -29.36
C MET A 581 -9.87 -18.24 -28.94
N PRO A 582 -9.17 -17.16 -29.36
CA PRO A 582 -7.74 -16.99 -29.13
C PRO A 582 -7.46 -16.42 -27.72
N PHE A 583 -7.99 -17.07 -26.69
CA PHE A 583 -7.89 -16.65 -25.29
C PHE A 583 -7.34 -17.78 -24.42
N TYR A 584 -6.47 -17.42 -23.49
CA TYR A 584 -5.92 -18.32 -22.48
C TYR A 584 -6.86 -18.42 -21.27
N PRO A 585 -6.77 -19.51 -20.48
CA PRO A 585 -7.42 -19.57 -19.18
C PRO A 585 -7.16 -18.31 -18.34
N GLY A 586 -8.23 -17.82 -17.72
CA GLY A 586 -8.26 -16.61 -16.94
C GLY A 586 -8.46 -15.30 -17.71
N ASP A 587 -8.44 -15.31 -19.06
CA ASP A 587 -8.65 -14.09 -19.86
C ASP A 587 -10.09 -13.56 -19.73
N TRP A 588 -11.06 -14.44 -19.48
CA TRP A 588 -12.48 -14.08 -19.42
C TRP A 588 -12.83 -13.28 -18.17
N TYR A 589 -12.10 -13.47 -17.07
CA TYR A 589 -12.22 -12.60 -15.90
C TYR A 589 -11.21 -11.44 -15.93
N TRP A 590 -10.01 -11.62 -16.49
CA TRP A 590 -8.92 -10.64 -16.41
C TRP A 590 -9.08 -9.39 -17.28
N PHE A 591 -9.45 -9.55 -18.56
CA PHE A 591 -9.54 -8.40 -19.47
C PHE A 591 -10.73 -7.49 -19.21
N PRO A 592 -11.92 -7.98 -18.81
CA PRO A 592 -13.04 -7.09 -18.47
C PRO A 592 -12.77 -6.15 -17.29
N SER A 593 -11.78 -6.40 -16.44
CA SER A 593 -11.35 -5.45 -15.40
C SER A 593 -10.29 -4.44 -15.85
N ARG A 594 -9.90 -4.43 -17.13
CA ARG A 594 -8.88 -3.52 -17.70
C ARG A 594 -9.37 -2.92 -19.03
N VAL A 595 -10.49 -2.21 -18.99
CA VAL A 595 -11.14 -1.68 -20.20
C VAL A 595 -10.53 -0.37 -20.70
N ILE A 596 -9.77 0.32 -19.84
CA ILE A 596 -8.98 1.50 -20.23
C ILE A 596 -7.63 0.99 -20.74
N PRO A 597 -7.17 1.39 -21.94
CA PRO A 597 -5.85 1.02 -22.44
C PRO A 597 -4.72 1.53 -21.54
N GLY A 598 -3.59 0.81 -21.53
CA GLY A 598 -2.42 1.14 -20.72
C GLY A 598 -2.49 0.55 -19.31
N ASP A 599 -1.91 1.26 -18.35
CA ASP A 599 -1.76 0.82 -16.96
C ASP A 599 -3.05 0.85 -16.09
N PRO A 600 -4.08 1.69 -16.33
CA PRO A 600 -5.21 1.80 -15.41
C PRO A 600 -6.03 0.52 -15.22
N ILE A 601 -6.25 0.16 -13.96
CA ILE A 601 -7.12 -0.94 -13.54
C ILE A 601 -8.55 -0.41 -13.33
N THR A 602 -9.53 -1.16 -13.86
CA THR A 602 -10.97 -0.83 -13.85
C THR A 602 -11.80 -1.99 -13.31
N GLU A 603 -11.43 -2.47 -12.13
CA GLU A 603 -12.21 -3.51 -11.44
C GLU A 603 -13.60 -3.01 -11.05
N PHE A 604 -14.45 -3.98 -10.73
CA PHE A 604 -15.78 -3.79 -10.18
C PHE A 604 -16.05 -4.88 -9.14
N PRO A 605 -16.99 -4.69 -8.20
CA PRO A 605 -17.11 -5.53 -7.02
C PRO A 605 -17.18 -7.03 -7.32
N TYR A 606 -17.96 -7.46 -8.32
CA TYR A 606 -18.05 -8.89 -8.63
C TYR A 606 -16.72 -9.48 -9.12
N PHE A 607 -15.93 -8.75 -9.92
CA PHE A 607 -14.57 -9.16 -10.30
C PHE A 607 -13.71 -9.34 -9.05
N THR A 608 -13.64 -8.34 -8.18
CA THR A 608 -12.84 -8.35 -6.95
C THR A 608 -13.18 -9.58 -6.09
N PHE A 609 -14.47 -9.89 -5.95
CA PHE A 609 -14.90 -11.08 -5.19
C PHE A 609 -14.44 -12.40 -5.82
N ILE A 610 -14.62 -12.61 -7.13
CA ILE A 610 -14.19 -13.87 -7.78
C ILE A 610 -12.67 -13.97 -7.89
N TYR A 611 -11.97 -12.83 -8.01
CA TYR A 611 -10.51 -12.77 -7.99
C TYR A 611 -9.97 -13.32 -6.67
N GLY A 612 -10.65 -12.97 -5.58
CA GLY A 612 -10.57 -13.65 -4.29
C GLY A 612 -9.47 -13.14 -3.38
N ASP A 613 -8.94 -11.94 -3.63
CA ASP A 613 -8.02 -11.25 -2.74
C ASP A 613 -8.78 -10.54 -1.62
N LEU A 614 -8.41 -10.82 -0.36
CA LEU A 614 -8.90 -10.09 0.81
C LEU A 614 -8.24 -8.70 0.93
N HIS A 615 -8.02 -8.06 -0.21
CA HIS A 615 -7.36 -6.78 -0.29
C HIS A 615 -8.20 -5.69 0.37
N ALA A 616 -7.54 -4.62 0.82
CA ALA A 616 -8.11 -3.48 1.55
C ALA A 616 -9.49 -2.98 1.02
N HIS A 617 -9.63 -2.88 -0.30
CA HIS A 617 -10.85 -2.35 -0.94
C HIS A 617 -12.02 -3.34 -0.91
N LEU A 618 -11.77 -4.66 -1.02
CA LEU A 618 -12.80 -5.71 -0.85
C LEU A 618 -13.39 -5.62 0.56
N ILE A 619 -12.52 -5.53 1.58
CA ILE A 619 -12.94 -5.43 2.97
C ILE A 619 -13.75 -4.14 3.21
N ALA A 620 -13.39 -3.05 2.54
CA ALA A 620 -14.06 -1.77 2.67
C ALA A 620 -15.47 -1.71 2.05
N PHE A 621 -15.80 -2.51 1.02
CA PHE A 621 -17.08 -2.36 0.30
C PHE A 621 -18.33 -2.38 1.20
N PRO A 622 -18.50 -3.32 2.15
CA PRO A 622 -19.66 -3.27 3.03
C PRO A 622 -19.64 -2.08 4.00
N ILE A 623 -18.45 -1.62 4.41
CA ILE A 623 -18.28 -0.46 5.30
C ILE A 623 -18.72 0.81 4.58
N THR A 624 -18.37 0.98 3.31
CA THR A 624 -18.78 2.14 2.51
C THR A 624 -20.31 2.19 2.33
N LEU A 625 -20.96 1.05 2.10
CA LEU A 625 -22.42 0.94 2.08
C LEU A 625 -23.06 1.28 3.43
N PHE A 626 -22.40 0.94 4.54
CA PHE A 626 -22.85 1.33 5.87
C PHE A 626 -22.73 2.85 6.05
N VAL A 627 -21.65 3.49 5.59
CA VAL A 627 -21.56 4.97 5.60
C VAL A 627 -22.67 5.62 4.77
N ILE A 628 -22.97 5.09 3.57
CA ILE A 628 -24.10 5.57 2.75
C ILE A 628 -25.43 5.39 3.49
N SER A 629 -25.64 4.24 4.14
CA SER A 629 -26.87 3.93 4.89
C SER A 629 -27.04 4.83 6.12
N TRP A 630 -25.95 5.10 6.84
CA TRP A 630 -25.93 6.05 7.94
C TRP A 630 -26.30 7.45 7.45
N SER A 631 -25.66 7.90 6.37
CA SER A 631 -25.93 9.21 5.74
C SER A 631 -27.38 9.33 5.27
N LEU A 632 -27.92 8.29 4.65
CA LEU A 632 -29.33 8.21 4.26
C LEU A 632 -30.24 8.30 5.48
N SER A 633 -29.91 7.59 6.56
CA SER A 633 -30.67 7.63 7.80
C SER A 633 -30.68 9.03 8.42
N VAL A 634 -29.55 9.74 8.39
CA VAL A 634 -29.46 11.15 8.85
C VAL A 634 -30.40 12.04 8.03
N VAL A 635 -30.39 11.89 6.71
CA VAL A 635 -31.22 12.68 5.80
C VAL A 635 -32.71 12.39 6.01
N LEU A 636 -33.11 11.11 6.05
CA LEU A 636 -34.51 10.72 6.20
C LEU A 636 -35.05 11.02 7.61
N SER A 637 -34.23 10.91 8.64
CA SER A 637 -34.57 11.30 10.02
C SER A 637 -34.49 12.80 10.28
N LYS A 638 -34.07 13.60 9.29
CA LYS A 638 -33.92 15.06 9.39
C LYS A 638 -32.94 15.49 10.48
N GLY A 639 -31.86 14.72 10.67
CA GLY A 639 -30.85 14.93 11.72
C GLY A 639 -31.39 14.70 13.14
N ARG A 640 -32.46 13.93 13.29
CA ARG A 640 -33.08 13.63 14.58
C ARG A 640 -32.93 12.15 14.89
N TRP A 641 -32.09 11.84 15.86
CA TRP A 641 -31.94 10.50 16.39
C TRP A 641 -32.81 10.26 17.63
N GLY A 642 -33.20 9.01 17.82
CA GLY A 642 -34.15 8.59 18.86
C GLY A 642 -35.61 8.64 18.43
N GLU A 643 -36.46 7.88 19.13
CA GLU A 643 -37.87 7.72 18.77
C GLU A 643 -38.74 8.95 19.12
N ALA A 644 -39.93 9.00 18.48
CA ALA A 644 -40.88 10.12 18.60
C ALA A 644 -41.30 10.39 20.06
N ASP A 645 -41.45 9.32 20.86
CA ASP A 645 -41.98 9.30 22.22
C ASP A 645 -41.09 9.96 23.30
N GLY A 646 -39.91 10.46 22.94
CA GLY A 646 -39.18 11.41 23.78
C GLY A 646 -38.26 10.83 24.86
N LYS A 647 -38.56 9.65 25.40
CA LYS A 647 -37.90 9.12 26.60
C LYS A 647 -36.38 8.90 26.47
N PHE A 648 -35.86 8.57 25.27
CA PHE A 648 -34.44 8.24 25.05
C PHE A 648 -33.78 9.06 23.91
N LYS A 649 -34.26 10.28 23.64
CA LYS A 649 -33.79 11.11 22.51
C LYS A 649 -32.29 11.42 22.55
N TRP A 650 -31.74 11.74 23.72
CA TRP A 650 -30.31 12.04 23.87
C TRP A 650 -29.42 10.82 23.67
N LEU A 651 -29.83 9.66 24.21
CA LEU A 651 -29.11 8.41 24.05
C LEU A 651 -29.06 7.97 22.58
N GLY A 652 -30.20 8.03 21.87
CA GLY A 652 -30.23 7.74 20.43
C GLY A 652 -29.30 8.66 19.62
N ARG A 653 -29.23 9.95 19.98
CA ARG A 653 -28.30 10.90 19.34
C ARG A 653 -26.85 10.55 19.60
N ALA A 654 -26.48 10.25 20.83
CA ALA A 654 -25.11 9.84 21.17
C ALA A 654 -24.72 8.57 20.40
N ILE A 655 -25.56 7.54 20.41
CA ILE A 655 -25.31 6.29 19.67
C ILE A 655 -25.22 6.53 18.16
N GLY A 656 -26.08 7.37 17.60
CA GLY A 656 -26.05 7.73 16.18
C GLY A 656 -24.73 8.37 15.75
N PHE A 657 -24.19 9.29 16.56
CA PHE A 657 -22.89 9.92 16.32
C PHE A 657 -21.72 8.96 16.55
N ILE A 658 -21.73 8.20 17.65
CA ILE A 658 -20.67 7.22 17.96
C ILE A 658 -20.59 6.17 16.86
N LEU A 659 -21.72 5.60 16.44
CA LEU A 659 -21.76 4.62 15.36
C LEU A 659 -21.27 5.23 14.03
N GLY A 660 -21.71 6.45 13.71
CA GLY A 660 -21.24 7.17 12.52
C GLY A 660 -19.73 7.37 12.53
N ALA A 661 -19.17 7.81 13.67
CA ALA A 661 -17.74 8.00 13.85
C ALA A 661 -16.94 6.68 13.75
N ILE A 662 -17.43 5.59 14.34
CA ILE A 662 -16.81 4.27 14.24
C ILE A 662 -16.81 3.80 12.77
N VAL A 663 -17.97 3.80 12.11
CA VAL A 663 -18.10 3.25 10.75
C VAL A 663 -17.33 4.09 9.72
N ILE A 664 -17.41 5.43 9.80
CA ILE A 664 -16.67 6.29 8.87
C ILE A 664 -15.18 6.26 9.17
N GLY A 665 -14.80 6.31 10.46
CA GLY A 665 -13.41 6.22 10.89
C GLY A 665 -12.74 4.91 10.49
N ALA A 666 -13.48 3.79 10.49
CA ALA A 666 -12.98 2.46 10.09
C ALA A 666 -12.42 2.43 8.67
N LEU A 667 -12.91 3.28 7.76
CA LEU A 667 -12.39 3.35 6.40
C LEU A 667 -10.92 3.81 6.39
N ARG A 668 -10.47 4.63 7.35
CA ARG A 668 -9.08 5.13 7.37
C ARG A 668 -8.07 3.97 7.49
N PRO A 669 -8.13 3.10 8.51
CA PRO A 669 -7.19 2.00 8.65
C PRO A 669 -7.56 0.73 7.86
N THR A 670 -8.70 0.70 7.15
CA THR A 670 -9.09 -0.43 6.27
C THR A 670 -8.83 -0.15 4.79
N ASN A 671 -9.12 1.07 4.30
CA ASN A 671 -8.78 1.56 2.97
C ASN A 671 -8.79 3.09 2.97
N THR A 672 -7.64 3.73 3.20
CA THR A 672 -7.54 5.19 3.37
C THR A 672 -8.14 5.99 2.20
N TRP A 673 -8.10 5.47 0.98
CA TRP A 673 -8.69 6.12 -0.20
C TRP A 673 -10.21 6.33 -0.08
N ASP A 674 -10.91 5.41 0.59
CA ASP A 674 -12.35 5.53 0.83
C ASP A 674 -12.68 6.56 1.91
N PHE A 675 -11.81 6.74 2.90
CA PHE A 675 -12.06 7.65 4.01
C PHE A 675 -12.40 9.06 3.54
N TYR A 676 -11.63 9.63 2.60
CA TYR A 676 -11.80 11.02 2.15
C TYR A 676 -13.12 11.25 1.39
N THR A 677 -13.50 10.34 0.51
CA THR A 677 -14.78 10.46 -0.23
C THR A 677 -15.96 10.31 0.72
N TYR A 678 -15.94 9.31 1.59
CA TYR A 678 -17.08 8.97 2.42
C TYR A 678 -17.24 9.88 3.65
N ILE A 679 -16.15 10.44 4.22
CA ILE A 679 -16.25 11.46 5.28
C ILE A 679 -16.86 12.76 4.72
N VAL A 680 -16.54 13.15 3.49
CA VAL A 680 -17.13 14.33 2.83
C VAL A 680 -18.61 14.08 2.53
N LEU A 681 -18.96 12.92 1.99
CA LEU A 681 -20.35 12.52 1.72
C LEU A 681 -21.19 12.56 3.01
N ALA A 682 -20.71 11.94 4.08
CA ALA A 682 -21.38 11.91 5.38
C ALA A 682 -21.50 13.30 6.01
N SER A 683 -20.44 14.12 5.90
CA SER A 683 -20.42 15.50 6.39
C SER A 683 -21.43 16.37 5.67
N LEU A 684 -21.52 16.28 4.34
CA LEU A 684 -22.51 17.03 3.54
C LEU A 684 -23.94 16.58 3.84
N ALA A 685 -24.18 15.28 4.02
CA ALA A 685 -25.48 14.75 4.42
C ALA A 685 -25.92 15.26 5.81
N LEU A 686 -24.98 15.28 6.77
CA LEU A 686 -25.21 15.80 8.12
C LEU A 686 -25.43 17.32 8.10
N LEU A 687 -24.55 18.06 7.43
CA LEU A 687 -24.63 19.51 7.27
C LEU A 687 -25.98 19.91 6.69
N TYR A 688 -26.38 19.31 5.56
CA TYR A 688 -27.68 19.53 4.92
C TYR A 688 -28.85 19.28 5.90
N SER A 689 -28.82 18.14 6.58
CA SER A 689 -29.91 17.69 7.44
C SER A 689 -30.08 18.58 8.66
N VAL A 690 -28.97 18.93 9.34
CA VAL A 690 -28.98 19.80 10.52
C VAL A 690 -29.33 21.23 10.12
N PHE A 691 -28.67 21.78 9.11
CA PHE A 691 -28.88 23.15 8.65
C PHE A 691 -30.35 23.40 8.25
N LYS A 692 -30.94 22.47 7.50
CA LYS A 692 -32.34 22.58 7.04
C LYS A 692 -33.35 22.47 8.19
N ASN A 693 -33.13 21.56 9.13
CA ASN A 693 -34.16 21.14 10.09
C ASN A 693 -33.98 21.66 11.52
N TYR A 694 -32.82 22.24 11.85
CA TYR A 694 -32.57 22.88 13.15
C TYR A 694 -33.43 24.13 13.30
N GLN A 695 -33.93 24.35 14.52
CA GLN A 695 -34.72 25.52 14.89
C GLN A 695 -33.89 26.38 15.85
N PRO A 696 -33.51 27.61 15.44
CA PRO A 696 -32.75 28.55 16.27
C PRO A 696 -33.40 28.78 17.63
N ARG A 697 -32.60 28.73 18.68
CA ARG A 697 -33.03 28.93 20.08
C ARG A 697 -32.41 30.18 20.69
N LEU A 698 -31.29 30.66 20.17
CA LEU A 698 -30.63 31.86 20.68
C LEU A 698 -31.40 33.10 20.20
N LYS A 699 -31.85 33.94 21.15
CA LYS A 699 -32.53 35.21 20.86
C LYS A 699 -31.52 36.33 20.52
N LEU A 700 -30.65 36.07 19.56
CA LEU A 700 -29.64 37.03 19.10
C LEU A 700 -30.30 38.14 18.25
N THR A 701 -29.86 39.39 18.41
CA THR A 701 -30.55 40.59 17.92
C THR A 701 -30.08 41.11 16.54
N PHE A 702 -29.06 40.51 15.92
CA PHE A 702 -28.53 40.97 14.63
C PHE A 702 -29.22 40.33 13.41
N LYS A 703 -29.19 41.02 12.25
CA LYS A 703 -29.75 40.50 10.99
C LYS A 703 -29.08 39.18 10.62
N ARG A 704 -29.89 38.16 10.27
CA ARG A 704 -29.46 36.78 9.94
C ARG A 704 -28.94 35.94 11.12
N ALA A 705 -29.16 36.35 12.37
CA ALA A 705 -28.68 35.57 13.52
C ALA A 705 -29.19 34.11 13.55
N GLY A 706 -30.44 33.85 13.17
CA GLY A 706 -30.96 32.48 13.07
C GLY A 706 -30.34 31.64 11.94
N PHE A 707 -29.87 32.27 10.86
CA PHE A 707 -29.09 31.58 9.82
C PHE A 707 -27.68 31.25 10.34
N ALA A 708 -27.04 32.21 11.00
CA ALA A 708 -25.72 32.01 11.60
C ALA A 708 -25.74 30.90 12.67
N GLU A 709 -26.76 30.86 13.53
CA GLU A 709 -26.92 29.78 14.52
C GLU A 709 -27.08 28.41 13.85
N LYS A 710 -27.90 28.29 12.80
CA LYS A 710 -28.02 27.04 12.03
C LYS A 710 -26.69 26.62 11.43
N ALA A 711 -25.93 27.55 10.85
CA ALA A 711 -24.64 27.29 10.26
C ALA A 711 -23.64 26.80 11.32
N VAL A 712 -23.55 27.49 12.46
CA VAL A 712 -22.66 27.12 13.57
C VAL A 712 -23.00 25.74 14.13
N VAL A 713 -24.29 25.44 14.37
CA VAL A 713 -24.70 24.12 14.89
C VAL A 713 -24.43 23.02 13.88
N ALA A 714 -24.68 23.26 12.59
CA ALA A 714 -24.45 22.27 11.55
C ALA A 714 -22.96 22.01 11.31
N LEU A 715 -22.14 23.06 11.28
CA LEU A 715 -20.67 22.94 11.22
C LEU A 715 -20.12 22.28 12.49
N GLY A 716 -20.60 22.66 13.67
CA GLY A 716 -20.22 22.03 14.94
C GLY A 716 -20.55 20.53 14.98
N ALA A 717 -21.69 20.12 14.42
CA ALA A 717 -22.03 18.71 14.26
C ALA A 717 -21.07 17.96 13.31
N VAL A 718 -20.67 18.60 12.21
CA VAL A 718 -19.66 18.05 11.28
C VAL A 718 -18.30 17.93 11.97
N PHE A 719 -17.82 19.00 12.64
CA PHE A 719 -16.56 18.97 13.37
C PHE A 719 -16.55 17.92 14.48
N LEU A 720 -17.67 17.72 15.19
CA LEU A 720 -17.80 16.66 16.17
C LEU A 720 -17.68 15.28 15.52
N LEU A 721 -18.39 15.04 14.40
CA LEU A 721 -18.32 13.76 13.69
C LEU A 721 -16.91 13.47 13.20
N VAL A 722 -16.28 14.43 12.51
CA VAL A 722 -14.93 14.30 11.96
C VAL A 722 -13.91 14.13 13.09
N GLY A 723 -14.00 14.95 14.14
CA GLY A 723 -13.13 14.85 15.31
C GLY A 723 -13.22 13.49 15.99
N MET A 724 -14.43 12.95 16.19
CA MET A 724 -14.62 11.61 16.75
C MET A 724 -14.10 10.50 15.82
N ALA A 725 -14.36 10.59 14.51
CA ALA A 725 -13.89 9.61 13.53
C ALA A 725 -12.34 9.55 13.48
N LEU A 726 -11.68 10.70 13.61
CA LEU A 726 -10.21 10.77 13.70
C LEU A 726 -9.69 10.27 15.05
N LEU A 727 -10.34 10.65 16.15
CA LEU A 727 -9.92 10.29 17.51
C LEU A 727 -10.02 8.78 17.76
N PHE A 728 -11.12 8.14 17.35
CA PHE A 728 -11.34 6.71 17.57
C PHE A 728 -10.29 5.82 16.88
N TYR A 729 -9.66 6.31 15.81
CA TYR A 729 -8.62 5.58 15.08
C TYR A 729 -7.25 6.25 15.20
N GLN A 730 -7.07 7.10 16.22
CA GLN A 730 -5.79 7.74 16.50
C GLN A 730 -4.65 6.73 16.75
N PRO A 731 -4.86 5.57 17.41
CA PRO A 731 -3.78 4.59 17.57
C PRO A 731 -3.22 4.14 16.22
N PHE A 732 -4.06 3.83 15.23
CA PHE A 732 -3.57 3.54 13.87
C PHE A 732 -2.83 4.73 13.26
N ALA A 733 -3.40 5.93 13.36
CA ALA A 733 -2.80 7.14 12.77
C ALA A 733 -1.44 7.50 13.37
N TYR A 734 -1.17 7.09 14.61
CA TYR A 734 0.13 7.28 15.26
C TYR A 734 1.23 6.40 14.63
N TRP A 735 0.90 5.15 14.29
CA TRP A 735 1.84 4.18 13.73
C TRP A 735 1.93 4.22 12.20
N PHE A 736 0.94 4.78 11.51
CA PHE A 736 0.89 4.79 10.05
C PHE A 736 1.67 5.95 9.42
N GLY A 737 2.73 5.64 8.68
CA GLY A 737 3.52 6.59 7.89
C GLY A 737 3.06 6.67 6.43
N GLN A 738 2.73 7.87 5.94
CA GLN A 738 2.32 8.09 4.55
C GLN A 738 3.50 8.49 3.65
N GLY A 739 3.85 7.66 2.66
CA GLY A 739 4.92 7.95 1.69
C GLY A 739 4.52 8.90 0.55
N TYR A 740 3.25 8.89 0.15
CA TYR A 740 2.72 9.68 -0.98
C TYR A 740 1.66 10.67 -0.50
N THR A 741 1.96 11.96 -0.59
CA THR A 741 1.11 13.04 -0.04
C THR A 741 0.82 14.18 -1.02
N GLN A 742 1.36 14.11 -2.23
CA GLN A 742 1.23 15.16 -3.23
C GLN A 742 0.10 14.84 -4.23
N ILE A 743 -0.54 15.88 -4.75
CA ILE A 743 -1.57 15.78 -5.79
C ILE A 743 -1.10 16.61 -6.97
N GLU A 744 -1.08 16.02 -8.16
CA GLU A 744 -0.70 16.69 -9.41
C GLU A 744 -1.79 16.57 -10.47
N PHE A 745 -1.70 17.44 -11.50
CA PHE A 745 -2.57 17.36 -12.66
C PHE A 745 -2.07 16.27 -13.61
N TRP A 746 -2.94 15.34 -13.98
CA TRP A 746 -2.60 14.29 -14.95
C TRP A 746 -2.32 14.91 -16.32
N GLN A 747 -1.31 14.42 -17.05
CA GLN A 747 -0.92 14.89 -18.39
C GLN A 747 -0.86 13.78 -19.45
N GLY A 748 -0.95 12.51 -19.07
CA GLY A 748 -0.92 11.39 -20.00
C GLY A 748 -2.28 11.08 -20.64
N ASP A 749 -2.41 9.87 -21.18
CA ASP A 749 -3.61 9.44 -21.89
C ASP A 749 -4.87 9.46 -21.02
N ARG A 750 -5.96 9.97 -21.60
CA ARG A 750 -7.28 10.10 -20.97
C ARG A 750 -8.18 8.93 -21.34
N THR A 751 -9.24 8.74 -20.57
CA THR A 751 -10.17 7.62 -20.80
C THR A 751 -10.93 7.81 -22.12
N PRO A 752 -10.82 6.87 -23.08
CA PRO A 752 -11.62 6.93 -24.30
C PRO A 752 -13.11 6.74 -24.00
N LEU A 753 -13.98 7.40 -24.78
CA LEU A 753 -15.44 7.25 -24.62
C LEU A 753 -15.90 5.79 -24.78
N LYS A 754 -15.26 5.00 -25.66
CA LYS A 754 -15.53 3.56 -25.82
C LYS A 754 -15.38 2.84 -24.47
N SER A 755 -14.22 2.97 -23.82
CA SER A 755 -13.92 2.37 -22.52
C SER A 755 -14.87 2.88 -21.43
N TYR A 756 -15.20 4.17 -21.45
CA TYR A 756 -16.16 4.76 -20.51
C TYR A 756 -17.55 4.13 -20.63
N PHE A 757 -18.06 3.94 -21.85
CA PHE A 757 -19.37 3.30 -22.07
C PHE A 757 -19.36 1.79 -21.84
N ILE A 758 -18.23 1.11 -22.09
CA ILE A 758 -18.08 -0.31 -21.73
C ILE A 758 -18.21 -0.49 -20.22
N HIS A 759 -17.55 0.38 -19.45
CA HIS A 759 -17.56 0.30 -17.99
C HIS A 759 -18.89 0.77 -17.39
N TRP A 760 -19.42 1.91 -17.82
CA TRP A 760 -20.54 2.61 -17.18
C TRP A 760 -21.89 2.50 -17.89
N GLY A 761 -21.93 1.96 -19.12
CA GLY A 761 -23.06 2.08 -20.04
C GLY A 761 -24.41 1.62 -19.48
N LEU A 762 -24.43 0.50 -18.75
CA LEU A 762 -25.65 0.00 -18.12
C LEU A 762 -26.23 0.98 -17.08
N PHE A 763 -25.40 1.48 -16.17
CA PHE A 763 -25.86 2.41 -15.13
C PHE A 763 -26.28 3.74 -15.72
N LEU A 764 -25.48 4.29 -16.65
CA LEU A 764 -25.79 5.55 -17.33
C LEU A 764 -27.10 5.44 -18.09
N PHE A 765 -27.34 4.35 -18.82
CA PHE A 765 -28.61 4.13 -19.54
C PHE A 765 -29.82 4.19 -18.60
N ILE A 766 -29.76 3.49 -17.46
CA ILE A 766 -30.85 3.46 -16.47
C ILE A 766 -31.07 4.84 -15.84
N ILE A 767 -29.99 5.48 -15.37
CA ILE A 767 -30.03 6.77 -14.67
C ILE A 767 -30.52 7.88 -15.62
N ILE A 768 -29.96 7.95 -16.83
CA ILE A 768 -30.35 8.93 -17.86
C ILE A 768 -31.81 8.73 -18.25
N SER A 769 -32.27 7.48 -18.43
CA SER A 769 -33.67 7.19 -18.76
C SER A 769 -34.62 7.71 -17.67
N TRP A 770 -34.26 7.51 -16.40
CA TRP A 770 -35.03 8.03 -15.28
C TRP A 770 -35.02 9.56 -15.21
N MET A 771 -33.85 10.20 -15.31
CA MET A 771 -33.72 11.65 -15.30
C MET A 771 -34.45 12.32 -16.48
N ALA A 772 -34.41 11.68 -17.65
CA ALA A 772 -35.14 12.10 -18.85
C ALA A 772 -36.65 12.09 -18.59
N TRP A 773 -37.17 11.00 -18.02
CA TRP A 773 -38.57 10.90 -17.68
C TRP A 773 -39.00 11.93 -16.62
N GLU A 774 -38.20 12.11 -15.57
CA GLU A 774 -38.45 13.13 -14.54
C GLU A 774 -38.48 14.55 -15.10
N SER A 775 -37.58 14.84 -16.05
CA SER A 775 -37.49 16.13 -16.73
C SER A 775 -38.67 16.33 -17.68
N TYR A 776 -39.03 15.33 -18.47
CA TYR A 776 -40.21 15.35 -19.33
C TYR A 776 -41.49 15.63 -18.52
N HIS A 777 -41.68 14.89 -17.42
CA HIS A 777 -42.85 15.08 -16.56
C HIS A 777 -42.84 16.48 -15.91
N TRP A 778 -41.66 16.97 -15.47
CA TRP A 778 -41.53 18.32 -14.94
C TRP A 778 -41.90 19.39 -15.98
N MET A 779 -41.38 19.28 -17.21
CA MET A 779 -41.72 20.20 -18.30
C MET A 779 -43.21 20.15 -18.66
N LYS A 780 -43.81 18.96 -18.73
CA LYS A 780 -45.24 18.79 -19.02
C LYS A 780 -46.17 19.38 -17.96
N THR A 781 -45.76 19.34 -16.69
CA THR A 781 -46.56 19.83 -15.55
C THR A 781 -46.29 21.29 -15.19
N THR A 782 -45.24 21.89 -15.74
CA THR A 782 -44.90 23.29 -15.46
C THR A 782 -45.70 24.22 -16.36
N PRO A 783 -46.57 25.10 -15.81
CA PRO A 783 -47.37 26.00 -16.63
C PRO A 783 -46.49 27.04 -17.31
N ARG A 784 -46.91 27.53 -18.49
CA ARG A 784 -46.17 28.54 -19.26
C ARG A 784 -45.91 29.84 -18.47
N SER A 785 -46.78 30.16 -17.51
CA SER A 785 -46.62 31.30 -16.59
C SER A 785 -45.41 31.18 -15.65
N ALA A 786 -44.93 29.96 -15.34
CA ALA A 786 -43.73 29.76 -14.56
C ALA A 786 -42.45 30.08 -15.36
N LEU A 787 -42.47 29.90 -16.69
CA LEU A 787 -41.38 30.28 -17.59
C LEU A 787 -41.22 31.81 -17.69
N ALA A 788 -42.33 32.55 -17.62
CA ALA A 788 -42.27 34.02 -17.60
C ALA A 788 -41.50 34.58 -16.39
N ARG A 789 -41.46 33.85 -15.26
CA ARG A 789 -40.63 34.24 -14.09
C ARG A 789 -39.13 34.09 -14.32
N LEU A 790 -38.71 33.34 -15.34
CA LEU A 790 -37.32 33.16 -15.73
C LEU A 790 -36.86 34.19 -16.76
N GLU A 791 -37.78 34.98 -17.33
CA GLU A 791 -37.49 35.98 -18.35
C GLU A 791 -36.45 37.03 -17.90
N PRO A 792 -36.50 37.57 -16.65
CA PRO A 792 -35.45 38.47 -16.15
C PRO A 792 -34.08 37.79 -16.00
N TYR A 793 -34.04 36.47 -15.86
CA TYR A 793 -32.82 35.69 -15.71
C TYR A 793 -32.29 35.14 -17.04
N LYS A 794 -32.96 35.43 -18.16
CA LYS A 794 -32.57 34.96 -19.50
C LYS A 794 -31.10 35.28 -19.86
N PRO A 795 -30.55 36.48 -19.57
CA PRO A 795 -29.13 36.76 -19.82
C PRO A 795 -28.19 35.86 -19.00
N TRP A 796 -28.53 35.61 -17.73
CA TRP A 796 -27.76 34.71 -16.85
C TRP A 796 -27.82 33.26 -17.30
N LEU A 797 -28.99 32.80 -17.77
CA LEU A 797 -29.15 31.45 -18.34
C LEU A 797 -28.34 31.29 -19.63
N LEU A 798 -28.38 32.28 -20.52
CA LEU A 798 -27.56 32.29 -21.75
C LEU A 798 -26.07 32.32 -21.41
N SER A 799 -25.65 33.17 -20.47
CA SER A 799 -24.27 33.21 -19.98
C SER A 799 -23.85 31.85 -19.41
N GLY A 800 -24.70 31.19 -18.63
CA GLY A 800 -24.43 29.85 -18.10
C GLY A 800 -24.28 28.79 -19.18
N LEU A 801 -25.11 28.84 -20.23
CA LEU A 801 -24.99 27.94 -21.39
C LEU A 801 -23.71 28.20 -22.19
N ILE A 802 -23.32 29.46 -22.37
CA ILE A 802 -22.05 29.84 -23.03
C ILE A 802 -20.86 29.36 -22.20
N SER A 803 -20.87 29.58 -20.87
CA SER A 803 -19.82 29.08 -19.97
C SER A 803 -19.72 27.56 -20.01
N LEU A 804 -20.86 26.85 -20.07
CA LEU A 804 -20.88 25.40 -20.23
C LEU A 804 -20.28 24.99 -21.59
N ALA A 805 -20.67 25.63 -22.68
CA ALA A 805 -20.11 25.34 -24.01
C ALA A 805 -18.60 25.56 -24.07
N ILE A 806 -18.10 26.64 -23.45
CA ILE A 806 -16.66 26.92 -23.31
C ILE A 806 -15.99 25.82 -22.48
N LEU A 807 -16.57 25.42 -21.35
CA LEU A 807 -16.02 24.35 -20.51
C LEU A 807 -15.94 23.01 -21.26
N LEU A 808 -16.98 22.65 -22.02
CA LEU A 808 -16.99 21.44 -22.84
C LEU A 808 -15.95 21.51 -23.96
N LEU A 809 -15.76 22.69 -24.58
CA LEU A 809 -14.70 22.91 -25.56
C LEU A 809 -13.31 22.76 -24.93
N ILE A 810 -13.09 23.30 -23.72
CA ILE A 810 -11.83 23.13 -22.98
C ILE A 810 -11.56 21.65 -22.73
N PHE A 811 -12.55 20.87 -22.30
CA PHE A 811 -12.39 19.43 -22.10
C PHE A 811 -12.14 18.67 -23.40
N LEU A 812 -12.80 19.05 -24.49
CA LEU A 812 -12.53 18.46 -25.80
C LEU A 812 -11.10 18.73 -26.27
N VAL A 813 -10.61 19.98 -26.14
CA VAL A 813 -9.26 20.39 -26.57
C VAL A 813 -8.17 19.79 -25.68
N SER A 814 -8.44 19.62 -24.37
CA SER A 814 -7.52 18.97 -23.42
C SER A 814 -7.56 17.43 -23.46
N GLY A 815 -8.36 16.83 -24.35
CA GLY A 815 -8.49 15.38 -24.48
C GLY A 815 -9.35 14.70 -23.40
N VAL A 816 -9.93 15.45 -22.46
CA VAL A 816 -10.82 14.98 -21.39
C VAL A 816 -12.23 14.70 -21.94
N VAL A 817 -12.34 13.78 -22.89
CA VAL A 817 -13.60 13.52 -23.62
C VAL A 817 -14.72 12.99 -22.72
N VAL A 818 -14.40 12.33 -21.61
CA VAL A 818 -15.39 11.93 -20.59
C VAL A 818 -16.13 13.15 -20.00
N GLY A 819 -15.49 14.31 -19.94
CA GLY A 819 -16.11 15.57 -19.50
C GLY A 819 -17.34 15.96 -20.32
N LEU A 820 -17.42 15.53 -21.59
CA LEU A 820 -18.57 15.75 -22.46
C LEU A 820 -19.84 15.02 -22.00
N VAL A 821 -19.68 13.94 -21.24
CA VAL A 821 -20.78 13.16 -20.66
C VAL A 821 -20.98 13.51 -19.19
N ALA A 822 -19.88 13.55 -18.42
CA ALA A 822 -19.92 13.75 -16.99
C ALA A 822 -20.44 15.15 -16.60
N VAL A 823 -19.97 16.22 -17.24
CA VAL A 823 -20.37 17.59 -16.86
C VAL A 823 -21.85 17.86 -17.10
N PRO A 824 -22.43 17.57 -18.29
CA PRO A 824 -23.86 17.78 -18.49
C PRO A 824 -24.71 16.91 -17.58
N LEU A 825 -24.31 15.66 -17.33
CA LEU A 825 -25.04 14.75 -16.45
C LEU A 825 -25.02 15.22 -14.99
N GLY A 826 -23.86 15.69 -14.50
CA GLY A 826 -23.71 16.26 -13.16
C GLY A 826 -24.54 17.53 -12.99
N LEU A 827 -24.49 18.46 -13.95
CA LEU A 827 -25.32 19.66 -13.94
C LEU A 827 -26.82 19.32 -13.98
N TRP A 828 -27.21 18.34 -14.78
CA TRP A 828 -28.58 17.88 -14.85
C TRP A 828 -29.06 17.30 -13.51
N ALA A 829 -28.23 16.52 -12.82
CA ALA A 829 -28.52 16.01 -11.49
C ALA A 829 -28.70 17.15 -10.47
N VAL A 830 -27.83 18.17 -10.50
CA VAL A 830 -27.94 19.37 -9.65
C VAL A 830 -29.22 20.14 -9.92
N ILE A 831 -29.58 20.36 -11.20
CA ILE A 831 -30.82 21.04 -11.58
C ILE A 831 -32.04 20.29 -11.04
N LEU A 832 -32.09 18.96 -11.21
CA LEU A 832 -33.18 18.14 -10.69
C LEU A 832 -33.23 18.11 -9.16
N MET A 833 -32.07 18.19 -8.50
CA MET A 833 -31.93 18.17 -7.03
C MET A 833 -32.45 19.47 -6.41
N LEU A 834 -32.13 20.61 -7.04
CA LEU A 834 -32.54 21.94 -6.60
C LEU A 834 -34.01 22.25 -6.87
N ARG A 835 -34.73 21.39 -7.61
CA ARG A 835 -36.16 21.55 -7.89
C ARG A 835 -36.97 21.75 -6.58
N PRO A 836 -37.84 22.77 -6.50
CA PRO A 836 -38.72 22.99 -5.35
C PRO A 836 -39.66 21.81 -5.11
N GLY A 837 -39.97 21.53 -3.84
CA GLY A 837 -40.93 20.48 -3.45
C GLY A 837 -40.42 19.03 -3.55
N ARG A 838 -39.13 18.81 -3.88
CA ARG A 838 -38.51 17.48 -3.85
C ARG A 838 -38.37 16.97 -2.41
N SER A 839 -38.60 15.67 -2.22
CA SER A 839 -38.34 14.98 -0.96
C SER A 839 -36.84 14.90 -0.68
N ASP A 840 -36.49 14.76 0.60
CA ASP A 840 -35.09 14.65 1.03
C ASP A 840 -34.42 13.37 0.49
N GLY A 841 -35.13 12.24 0.44
CA GLY A 841 -34.63 11.00 -0.16
C GLY A 841 -34.30 11.16 -1.66
N MET A 842 -35.10 11.92 -2.40
CA MET A 842 -34.83 12.17 -3.84
C MET A 842 -33.61 13.06 -4.04
N ARG A 843 -33.42 14.05 -3.17
CA ARG A 843 -32.22 14.89 -3.19
C ARG A 843 -30.97 14.08 -2.88
N PHE A 844 -31.06 13.16 -1.92
CA PHE A 844 -29.95 12.26 -1.60
C PHE A 844 -29.61 11.32 -2.77
N LEU A 845 -30.61 10.74 -3.45
CA LEU A 845 -30.38 9.94 -4.67
C LEU A 845 -29.63 10.74 -5.74
N LEU A 846 -30.07 11.96 -6.03
CA LEU A 846 -29.41 12.83 -7.01
C LEU A 846 -28.01 13.28 -6.56
N PHE A 847 -27.81 13.45 -5.25
CA PHE A 847 -26.50 13.72 -4.67
C PHE A 847 -25.54 12.53 -4.85
N LEU A 848 -25.99 11.28 -4.67
CA LEU A 848 -25.20 10.09 -4.96
C LEU A 848 -24.82 10.01 -6.45
N ILE A 849 -25.78 10.25 -7.36
CA ILE A 849 -25.51 10.29 -8.81
C ILE A 849 -24.48 11.37 -9.14
N GLY A 850 -24.66 12.59 -8.62
CA GLY A 850 -23.74 13.70 -8.86
C GLY A 850 -22.35 13.44 -8.29
N THR A 851 -22.26 12.79 -7.12
CA THR A 851 -20.98 12.40 -6.52
C THR A 851 -20.28 11.36 -7.40
N ALA A 852 -20.97 10.30 -7.81
CA ALA A 852 -20.41 9.27 -8.70
C ALA A 852 -19.86 9.85 -10.02
N VAL A 853 -20.63 10.73 -10.67
CA VAL A 853 -20.22 11.44 -11.90
C VAL A 853 -19.02 12.36 -11.66
N THR A 854 -18.94 12.99 -10.48
CA THR A 854 -17.79 13.83 -10.13
C THR A 854 -16.54 12.98 -9.95
N LEU A 855 -16.64 11.82 -9.29
CA LEU A 855 -15.52 10.91 -9.11
C LEU A 855 -14.97 10.41 -10.46
N THR A 856 -15.84 10.09 -11.42
CA THR A 856 -15.38 9.69 -12.76
C THR A 856 -14.72 10.81 -13.56
N LEU A 857 -14.99 12.08 -13.23
CA LEU A 857 -14.30 13.23 -13.81
C LEU A 857 -12.98 13.55 -13.10
N VAL A 858 -12.92 13.39 -11.78
CA VAL A 858 -11.73 13.70 -10.95
C VAL A 858 -10.51 12.90 -11.40
N VAL A 859 -10.69 11.61 -11.71
CA VAL A 859 -9.59 10.74 -12.18
C VAL A 859 -9.04 11.12 -13.54
N GLU A 860 -9.78 11.94 -14.30
CA GLU A 860 -9.32 12.49 -15.57
C GLU A 860 -8.54 13.78 -15.40
N LEU A 861 -8.47 14.37 -14.20
CA LEU A 861 -7.87 15.68 -13.97
C LEU A 861 -6.67 15.62 -13.03
N ILE A 862 -6.78 14.86 -11.95
CA ILE A 862 -5.75 14.79 -10.90
C ILE A 862 -5.33 13.35 -10.64
N TYR A 863 -4.09 13.18 -10.16
CA TYR A 863 -3.56 11.90 -9.69
C TYR A 863 -2.59 12.10 -8.52
N LEU A 864 -2.26 11.01 -7.84
CA LEU A 864 -1.25 10.97 -6.78
C LEU A 864 0.10 10.53 -7.41
N PRO A 865 1.14 11.38 -7.45
CA PRO A 865 2.46 11.00 -7.97
C PRO A 865 3.17 10.03 -7.03
N GLY A 866 4.08 9.23 -7.60
CA GLY A 866 4.88 8.23 -6.87
C GLY A 866 4.45 6.78 -7.11
N ASP A 867 3.53 6.53 -8.03
CA ASP A 867 3.04 5.20 -8.39
C ASP A 867 2.95 5.04 -9.93
N ILE A 868 2.45 3.90 -10.41
CA ILE A 868 2.32 3.59 -11.84
C ILE A 868 1.25 4.49 -12.49
N GLY A 869 1.68 5.61 -13.07
CA GLY A 869 0.84 6.58 -13.77
C GLY A 869 -0.33 7.06 -12.90
N ARG A 870 -1.56 6.99 -13.44
CA ARG A 870 -2.81 7.26 -12.68
C ARG A 870 -3.57 5.99 -12.27
N MET A 871 -2.92 4.83 -12.30
CA MET A 871 -3.55 3.51 -12.10
C MET A 871 -4.38 3.45 -10.82
N ASN A 872 -3.77 3.72 -9.67
CA ASN A 872 -4.46 3.65 -8.37
C ASN A 872 -5.54 4.73 -8.23
N THR A 873 -5.36 5.91 -8.84
CA THR A 873 -6.40 6.96 -8.82
C THR A 873 -7.65 6.47 -9.56
N VAL A 874 -7.50 5.93 -10.77
CA VAL A 874 -8.64 5.35 -11.51
C VAL A 874 -9.25 4.19 -10.75
N PHE A 875 -8.43 3.23 -10.33
CA PHE A 875 -8.88 2.01 -9.66
C PHE A 875 -9.73 2.31 -8.42
N LYS A 876 -9.23 3.11 -7.48
CA LYS A 876 -9.92 3.36 -6.19
C LYS A 876 -11.17 4.21 -6.38
N PHE A 877 -11.13 5.28 -7.18
CA PHE A 877 -12.29 6.16 -7.37
C PHE A 877 -13.37 5.54 -8.28
N TYR A 878 -13.02 4.69 -9.26
CA TYR A 878 -14.01 3.95 -10.05
C TYR A 878 -14.78 2.96 -9.19
N LEU A 879 -14.12 2.25 -8.27
CA LEU A 879 -14.82 1.38 -7.32
C LEU A 879 -15.85 2.15 -6.47
N GLN A 880 -15.49 3.34 -5.97
CA GLN A 880 -16.42 4.21 -5.24
C GLN A 880 -17.60 4.68 -6.11
N ALA A 881 -17.33 5.09 -7.35
CA ALA A 881 -18.35 5.50 -8.30
C ALA A 881 -19.29 4.34 -8.67
N TRP A 882 -18.76 3.12 -8.81
CA TRP A 882 -19.54 1.91 -9.08
C TRP A 882 -20.56 1.63 -7.96
N VAL A 883 -20.14 1.71 -6.70
CA VAL A 883 -21.05 1.56 -5.56
C VAL A 883 -22.20 2.56 -5.65
N MET A 884 -21.90 3.84 -5.84
CA MET A 884 -22.92 4.89 -5.89
C MET A 884 -23.84 4.80 -7.11
N PHE A 885 -23.29 4.46 -8.29
CA PHE A 885 -24.07 4.27 -9.51
C PHE A 885 -24.97 3.04 -9.45
N ALA A 886 -24.48 1.89 -8.98
CA ALA A 886 -25.28 0.67 -8.88
C ALA A 886 -26.49 0.85 -7.95
N LEU A 887 -26.28 1.45 -6.77
CA LEU A 887 -27.35 1.77 -5.82
C LEU A 887 -28.37 2.75 -6.41
N SER A 888 -27.89 3.80 -7.08
CA SER A 888 -28.76 4.80 -7.70
C SER A 888 -29.56 4.22 -8.87
N ALA A 889 -28.89 3.44 -9.73
CA ALA A 889 -29.50 2.78 -10.87
C ALA A 889 -30.59 1.79 -10.45
N GLY A 890 -30.40 1.02 -9.36
CA GLY A 890 -31.44 0.13 -8.85
C GLY A 890 -32.74 0.85 -8.49
N VAL A 891 -32.63 2.02 -7.84
CA VAL A 891 -33.79 2.86 -7.50
C VAL A 891 -34.39 3.52 -8.74
N CYS A 892 -33.57 4.08 -9.62
CA CYS A 892 -33.99 4.66 -10.90
C CYS A 892 -34.75 3.63 -11.75
N LEU A 893 -34.25 2.39 -11.85
CA LEU A 893 -34.88 1.31 -12.59
C LEU A 893 -36.29 1.02 -12.07
N GLY A 894 -36.46 0.92 -10.75
CA GLY A 894 -37.77 0.73 -10.13
C GLY A 894 -38.79 1.80 -10.50
N TRP A 895 -38.36 3.07 -10.56
CA TRP A 895 -39.21 4.19 -10.97
C TRP A 895 -39.50 4.19 -12.47
N VAL A 896 -38.51 3.90 -13.32
CA VAL A 896 -38.69 3.82 -14.77
C VAL A 896 -39.67 2.70 -15.12
N LEU A 897 -39.50 1.49 -14.57
CA LEU A 897 -40.40 0.36 -14.78
C LEU A 897 -41.85 0.70 -14.40
N LYS A 898 -42.07 1.40 -13.27
CA LYS A 898 -43.40 1.90 -12.90
C LYS A 898 -43.96 2.93 -13.88
N SER A 899 -43.08 3.72 -14.49
CA SER A 899 -43.48 4.77 -15.44
C SER A 899 -43.83 4.25 -16.83
N LEU A 900 -43.34 3.06 -17.22
CA LEU A 900 -43.54 2.50 -18.58
C LEU A 900 -45.01 2.39 -19.00
N ARG A 901 -45.93 2.20 -18.05
CA ARG A 901 -47.38 2.19 -18.33
C ARG A 901 -47.93 3.50 -18.89
N TYR A 902 -47.16 4.59 -18.78
CA TYR A 902 -47.49 5.91 -19.31
C TYR A 902 -46.74 6.25 -20.60
N TRP A 903 -45.83 5.37 -21.04
CA TRP A 903 -45.04 5.56 -22.25
C TRP A 903 -45.84 5.05 -23.45
N ARG A 904 -45.45 5.47 -24.65
CA ARG A 904 -45.98 4.86 -25.88
C ARG A 904 -45.44 3.43 -25.98
N GLU A 905 -46.27 2.48 -26.40
CA GLU A 905 -45.92 1.04 -26.42
C GLU A 905 -44.61 0.74 -27.18
N HIS A 906 -44.42 1.32 -28.36
CA HIS A 906 -43.18 1.14 -29.14
C HIS A 906 -41.94 1.70 -28.43
N LEU A 907 -42.04 2.84 -27.74
CA LEU A 907 -40.93 3.40 -26.99
C LEU A 907 -40.60 2.54 -25.76
N ALA A 908 -41.64 2.05 -25.07
CA ALA A 908 -41.46 1.14 -23.94
C ALA A 908 -40.80 -0.17 -24.40
N PHE A 909 -41.23 -0.74 -25.52
CA PHE A 909 -40.64 -1.94 -26.10
C PHE A 909 -39.17 -1.73 -26.49
N LEU A 910 -38.84 -0.66 -27.23
CA LEU A 910 -37.46 -0.36 -27.64
C LEU A 910 -36.56 -0.15 -26.42
N TRP A 911 -37.03 0.59 -25.42
CA TRP A 911 -36.29 0.81 -24.18
C TRP A 911 -36.06 -0.50 -23.42
N GLN A 912 -37.09 -1.35 -23.28
CA GLN A 912 -36.97 -2.66 -22.65
C GLN A 912 -35.98 -3.56 -23.40
N ALA A 913 -36.06 -3.61 -24.74
CA ALA A 913 -35.13 -4.37 -25.57
C ALA A 913 -33.67 -3.91 -25.35
N MET A 914 -33.42 -2.60 -25.33
CA MET A 914 -32.10 -2.05 -25.00
C MET A 914 -31.65 -2.42 -23.60
N LEU A 915 -32.53 -2.31 -22.60
CA LEU A 915 -32.22 -2.71 -21.23
C LEU A 915 -31.85 -4.20 -21.16
N TYR A 916 -32.63 -5.07 -21.80
CA TYR A 916 -32.38 -6.51 -21.81
C TYR A 916 -31.04 -6.84 -22.49
N MET A 917 -30.70 -6.18 -23.60
CA MET A 917 -29.40 -6.37 -24.25
C MET A 917 -28.24 -5.95 -23.34
N LEU A 918 -28.34 -4.78 -22.68
CA LEU A 918 -27.31 -4.31 -21.75
C LEU A 918 -27.17 -5.20 -20.51
N LEU A 919 -28.29 -5.65 -19.93
CA LEU A 919 -28.31 -6.57 -18.80
C LEU A 919 -27.73 -7.94 -19.16
N ALA A 920 -28.13 -8.50 -20.31
CA ALA A 920 -27.58 -9.75 -20.80
C ALA A 920 -26.08 -9.62 -21.04
N GLY A 921 -25.64 -8.52 -21.65
CA GLY A 921 -24.24 -8.20 -21.86
C GLY A 921 -23.41 -8.13 -20.58
N ALA A 922 -23.92 -7.43 -19.57
CA ALA A 922 -23.28 -7.31 -18.26
C ALA A 922 -23.26 -8.65 -17.49
N ALA A 923 -24.31 -9.48 -17.65
CA ALA A 923 -24.39 -10.80 -17.04
C ALA A 923 -23.46 -11.84 -17.69
N LEU A 924 -22.95 -11.59 -18.91
CA LEU A 924 -21.97 -12.49 -19.54
C LEU A 924 -20.71 -12.62 -18.69
N PHE A 925 -20.25 -11.53 -18.07
CA PHE A 925 -19.11 -11.59 -17.15
C PHE A 925 -19.39 -12.54 -15.98
N THR A 926 -20.59 -12.46 -15.41
CA THR A 926 -21.00 -13.28 -14.26
C THR A 926 -20.89 -14.77 -14.56
N VAL A 927 -21.22 -15.17 -15.78
CA VAL A 927 -21.17 -16.57 -16.22
C VAL A 927 -19.76 -16.93 -16.67
N MET A 928 -19.22 -16.23 -17.67
CA MET A 928 -17.95 -16.58 -18.31
C MET A 928 -16.77 -16.37 -17.36
N GLY A 929 -16.71 -15.23 -16.65
CA GLY A 929 -15.63 -14.93 -15.72
C GLY A 929 -15.62 -15.89 -14.53
N THR A 930 -16.78 -16.26 -13.99
CA THR A 930 -16.88 -17.21 -12.87
C THR A 930 -16.52 -18.63 -13.30
N MET A 931 -17.01 -19.09 -14.45
CA MET A 931 -16.67 -20.41 -14.98
C MET A 931 -15.16 -20.53 -15.24
N ASP A 932 -14.58 -19.54 -15.90
CA ASP A 932 -13.15 -19.46 -16.17
C ASP A 932 -12.37 -19.46 -14.85
N LYS A 933 -12.78 -18.66 -13.86
CA LYS A 933 -12.11 -18.61 -12.55
C LYS A 933 -12.18 -19.94 -11.78
N ILE A 934 -13.30 -20.66 -11.83
CA ILE A 934 -13.44 -21.97 -11.20
C ILE A 934 -12.50 -23.00 -11.84
N GLN A 935 -12.27 -22.91 -13.15
CA GLN A 935 -11.41 -23.84 -13.89
C GLN A 935 -9.92 -23.47 -13.81
N ASP A 936 -9.60 -22.19 -13.57
CA ASP A 936 -8.25 -21.64 -13.48
C ASP A 936 -7.58 -21.92 -12.12
N ARG A 937 -7.21 -23.19 -11.90
CA ARG A 937 -6.56 -23.71 -10.68
C ARG A 937 -5.06 -23.94 -10.88
N MET A 938 -4.31 -23.92 -9.76
CA MET A 938 -2.89 -24.30 -9.73
C MET A 938 -2.68 -25.77 -10.11
N ALA A 939 -3.57 -26.64 -9.63
CA ALA A 939 -3.57 -28.07 -9.88
C ALA A 939 -5.01 -28.54 -10.12
N LEU A 940 -5.28 -29.09 -11.31
CA LEU A 940 -6.62 -29.52 -11.71
C LEU A 940 -7.09 -30.79 -10.98
N ASP A 941 -6.15 -31.60 -10.55
CA ASP A 941 -6.33 -32.86 -9.81
C ASP A 941 -6.47 -32.65 -8.29
N ALA A 942 -6.15 -31.46 -7.78
CA ALA A 942 -6.35 -31.13 -6.37
C ALA A 942 -7.84 -31.22 -5.99
N PRO A 943 -8.18 -31.72 -4.78
CA PRO A 943 -9.57 -31.87 -4.37
C PRO A 943 -10.31 -30.53 -4.28
N HIS A 944 -11.63 -30.59 -4.39
CA HIS A 944 -12.51 -29.47 -4.07
C HIS A 944 -12.73 -29.39 -2.56
N THR A 945 -12.02 -28.47 -1.93
CA THR A 945 -12.01 -28.20 -0.49
C THR A 945 -11.98 -26.68 -0.28
N LEU A 946 -12.28 -26.19 0.93
CA LEU A 946 -12.04 -24.81 1.32
C LEU A 946 -10.62 -24.57 1.86
N ASP A 947 -9.80 -25.61 2.07
CA ASP A 947 -8.39 -25.46 2.47
C ASP A 947 -7.58 -24.88 1.31
N GLY A 948 -7.24 -23.59 1.44
CA GLY A 948 -6.48 -22.84 0.45
C GLY A 948 -5.02 -23.27 0.27
N MET A 949 -4.50 -24.20 1.08
CA MET A 949 -3.18 -24.82 0.91
C MET A 949 -3.22 -26.18 0.22
N ALA A 950 -4.39 -26.82 0.10
CA ALA A 950 -4.49 -28.21 -0.36
C ALA A 950 -3.94 -28.43 -1.77
N TYR A 951 -3.97 -27.41 -2.63
CA TYR A 951 -3.41 -27.51 -3.98
C TYR A 951 -1.89 -27.79 -3.99
N MET A 952 -1.17 -27.41 -2.94
CA MET A 952 0.29 -27.55 -2.86
C MET A 952 0.73 -29.01 -2.88
N GLU A 953 -0.08 -29.94 -2.36
CA GLU A 953 0.23 -31.37 -2.39
C GLU A 953 0.24 -31.97 -3.80
N TYR A 954 -0.42 -31.31 -4.76
CA TYR A 954 -0.63 -31.77 -6.13
C TYR A 954 0.12 -30.92 -7.17
N ALA A 955 0.38 -29.66 -6.84
CA ALA A 955 0.95 -28.71 -7.78
C ALA A 955 2.46 -28.91 -7.99
N THR A 956 2.87 -28.71 -9.25
CA THR A 956 4.26 -28.45 -9.59
C THR A 956 4.40 -27.00 -10.05
N TYR A 957 5.56 -26.41 -9.80
CA TYR A 957 5.86 -25.05 -10.19
C TYR A 957 7.14 -25.06 -11.02
N TYR A 958 7.20 -24.25 -12.07
CA TYR A 958 8.36 -24.16 -12.96
C TYR A 958 8.95 -22.77 -12.87
N ASP A 959 10.24 -22.69 -12.54
CA ASP A 959 10.97 -21.43 -12.48
C ASP A 959 12.46 -21.63 -12.79
N LEU A 960 13.11 -20.62 -13.37
CA LEU A 960 14.54 -20.60 -13.72
C LEU A 960 15.09 -21.89 -14.38
N GLY A 961 14.29 -22.57 -15.19
CA GLY A 961 14.72 -23.80 -15.89
C GLY A 961 14.47 -25.10 -15.12
N ALA A 962 14.00 -25.04 -13.88
CA ALA A 962 13.77 -26.17 -13.01
C ALA A 962 12.29 -26.32 -12.63
N GLN A 963 11.86 -27.55 -12.40
CA GLN A 963 10.52 -27.88 -11.92
C GLN A 963 10.59 -28.33 -10.47
N MET A 964 9.77 -27.73 -9.61
CA MET A 964 9.69 -28.04 -8.18
C MET A 964 8.31 -28.62 -7.83
N THR A 965 8.28 -29.56 -6.89
CA THR A 965 7.04 -30.11 -6.34
C THR A 965 6.70 -29.39 -5.06
N LEU A 966 5.50 -28.80 -4.97
CA LEU A 966 5.10 -27.95 -3.84
C LEU A 966 4.71 -28.75 -2.59
N SER A 967 4.66 -30.08 -2.68
CA SER A 967 4.31 -30.97 -1.56
C SER A 967 5.37 -30.97 -0.45
N GLU A 968 6.64 -30.75 -0.78
CA GLU A 968 7.71 -30.60 0.22
C GLU A 968 7.52 -29.33 1.06
N ASP A 969 7.32 -28.18 0.39
CA ASP A 969 7.03 -26.90 1.06
C ASP A 969 5.75 -27.02 1.90
N TYR A 970 4.71 -27.71 1.42
CA TYR A 970 3.48 -27.94 2.18
C TYR A 970 3.75 -28.66 3.51
N GLN A 971 4.52 -29.75 3.49
CA GLN A 971 4.82 -30.53 4.70
C GLN A 971 5.73 -29.74 5.66
N ALA A 972 6.72 -29.03 5.13
CA ALA A 972 7.61 -28.17 5.91
C ALA A 972 6.87 -27.00 6.58
N ILE A 973 5.97 -26.33 5.86
CA ILE A 973 5.09 -25.28 6.42
C ILE A 973 4.20 -25.85 7.54
N ARG A 974 3.62 -27.02 7.33
CA ARG A 974 2.80 -27.71 8.36
C ARG A 974 3.62 -27.97 9.62
N TRP A 975 4.83 -28.49 9.46
CA TRP A 975 5.74 -28.73 10.57
C TRP A 975 6.07 -27.43 11.32
N MET A 976 6.36 -26.33 10.62
CA MET A 976 6.62 -25.03 11.26
C MET A 976 5.42 -24.51 12.05
N GLN A 977 4.19 -24.64 11.49
CA GLN A 977 2.96 -24.25 12.19
C GLN A 977 2.73 -25.06 13.48
N GLU A 978 3.23 -26.29 13.55
CA GLU A 978 3.04 -27.19 14.69
C GLU A 978 4.10 -27.04 15.77
N ASN A 979 5.36 -26.80 15.37
CA ASN A 979 6.51 -26.93 16.25
C ASN A 979 7.14 -25.59 16.67
N ILE A 980 6.99 -24.53 15.86
CA ILE A 980 7.63 -23.24 16.17
C ILE A 980 6.80 -22.45 17.18
N GLN A 981 7.42 -22.17 18.32
CA GLN A 981 6.89 -21.30 19.37
C GLN A 981 7.20 -19.83 19.06
N GLY A 982 6.32 -18.92 19.47
CA GLY A 982 6.56 -17.49 19.28
C GLY A 982 6.42 -17.01 17.85
N SER A 983 7.06 -15.88 17.58
CA SER A 983 7.20 -15.31 16.23
C SER A 983 8.68 -15.05 15.91
N PRO A 984 9.56 -16.08 15.98
CA PRO A 984 10.98 -15.93 15.69
C PRO A 984 11.21 -15.59 14.21
N VAL A 985 12.36 -14.96 13.92
CA VAL A 985 12.73 -14.62 12.54
C VAL A 985 13.17 -15.87 11.79
N ILE A 986 12.67 -16.01 10.58
CA ILE A 986 13.07 -17.06 9.63
C ILE A 986 13.84 -16.45 8.46
N LEU A 987 14.78 -17.21 7.93
CA LEU A 987 15.48 -16.90 6.69
C LEU A 987 15.04 -17.93 5.64
N GLU A 988 14.40 -17.44 4.59
CA GLU A 988 13.99 -18.21 3.42
C GLU A 988 14.42 -17.48 2.15
N GLY A 989 14.52 -18.20 1.03
CA GLY A 989 14.91 -17.65 -0.25
C GLY A 989 13.96 -16.54 -0.74
N GLN A 990 14.55 -15.49 -1.30
CA GLN A 990 13.81 -14.37 -1.87
C GLN A 990 13.68 -14.56 -3.38
N ALA A 991 12.44 -14.45 -3.88
CA ALA A 991 12.15 -14.40 -5.30
C ALA A 991 11.52 -13.06 -5.67
N TYR A 992 11.61 -12.69 -6.95
CA TYR A 992 10.90 -11.53 -7.49
C TYR A 992 9.39 -11.64 -7.25
N GLU A 993 8.70 -10.50 -7.24
CA GLU A 993 7.26 -10.42 -6.97
C GLU A 993 6.47 -11.34 -7.90
N TYR A 994 5.39 -11.92 -7.36
CA TYR A 994 4.52 -12.86 -8.07
C TYR A 994 5.19 -14.19 -8.50
N ARG A 995 6.40 -14.48 -8.02
CA ARG A 995 7.02 -15.82 -8.07
C ARG A 995 6.92 -16.53 -6.73
N TRP A 996 7.22 -17.83 -6.68
CA TRP A 996 7.06 -18.70 -5.50
C TRP A 996 7.98 -18.39 -4.29
N GLY A 997 8.42 -17.15 -4.10
CA GLY A 997 9.20 -16.72 -2.93
C GLY A 997 8.32 -16.41 -1.71
N ASN A 998 8.97 -16.31 -0.54
CA ASN A 998 8.33 -15.94 0.73
C ASN A 998 7.20 -16.88 1.19
N ARG A 999 7.15 -18.12 0.68
CA ARG A 999 6.06 -19.06 0.96
C ARG A 999 5.93 -19.42 2.44
N TYR A 1000 7.04 -19.49 3.18
CA TYR A 1000 6.96 -19.84 4.61
C TYR A 1000 6.36 -18.70 5.42
N THR A 1001 6.79 -17.46 5.21
CA THR A 1001 6.17 -16.27 5.85
C THR A 1001 4.69 -16.11 5.49
N ILE A 1002 4.30 -16.42 4.25
CA ILE A 1002 2.91 -16.35 3.79
C ILE A 1002 2.00 -17.28 4.58
N TYR A 1003 2.39 -18.55 4.72
CA TYR A 1003 1.53 -19.56 5.32
C TYR A 1003 1.66 -19.69 6.84
N THR A 1004 2.78 -19.26 7.43
CA THR A 1004 2.99 -19.33 8.89
C THR A 1004 2.71 -18.00 9.60
N GLY A 1005 2.83 -16.88 8.88
CA GLY A 1005 2.86 -15.54 9.47
C GLY A 1005 4.10 -15.27 10.33
N LEU A 1006 5.15 -16.10 10.25
CA LEU A 1006 6.43 -15.82 10.92
C LEU A 1006 7.15 -14.65 10.23
N PRO A 1007 7.89 -13.80 10.97
CA PRO A 1007 8.71 -12.75 10.37
C PRO A 1007 9.85 -13.33 9.52
N GLY A 1008 9.93 -12.95 8.25
CA GLY A 1008 11.09 -13.17 7.39
C GLY A 1008 12.03 -11.97 7.37
N VAL A 1009 13.30 -12.18 7.03
CA VAL A 1009 14.28 -11.09 6.85
C VAL A 1009 13.75 -10.01 5.91
N VAL A 1010 13.21 -10.41 4.76
CA VAL A 1010 12.52 -9.56 3.79
C VAL A 1010 11.49 -10.34 2.98
N GLY A 1011 10.33 -9.73 2.72
CA GLY A 1011 9.29 -10.23 1.83
C GLY A 1011 9.43 -9.72 0.39
N TRP A 1012 8.30 -9.56 -0.30
CA TRP A 1012 8.27 -8.96 -1.64
C TRP A 1012 8.83 -7.53 -1.62
N ASN A 1013 9.88 -7.32 -2.41
CA ASN A 1013 10.70 -6.10 -2.41
C ASN A 1013 9.87 -4.84 -2.68
N TRP A 1014 9.12 -4.82 -3.78
CA TRP A 1014 8.33 -3.66 -4.18
C TRP A 1014 7.25 -3.29 -3.15
N HIS A 1015 6.52 -4.27 -2.61
CA HIS A 1015 5.50 -4.04 -1.58
C HIS A 1015 6.11 -3.46 -0.30
N GLN A 1016 7.28 -3.96 0.12
CA GLN A 1016 8.01 -3.41 1.27
C GLN A 1016 8.54 -1.99 1.00
N ARG A 1017 9.05 -1.72 -0.21
CA ARG A 1017 9.47 -0.36 -0.61
C ARG A 1017 8.29 0.62 -0.61
N GLN A 1018 7.12 0.21 -1.10
CA GLN A 1018 5.92 1.06 -1.07
C GLN A 1018 5.48 1.38 0.36
N GLN A 1019 5.49 0.39 1.27
CA GLN A 1019 5.13 0.61 2.68
C GLN A 1019 6.17 1.43 3.43
N ARG A 1020 7.43 1.38 3.01
CA ARG A 1020 8.55 2.08 3.65
C ARG A 1020 9.04 3.29 2.87
N ALA A 1021 8.24 3.78 1.91
CA ALA A 1021 8.59 4.91 1.05
C ALA A 1021 8.90 6.20 1.83
N ILE A 1022 8.35 6.36 3.04
CA ILE A 1022 8.66 7.50 3.92
C ILE A 1022 10.12 7.52 4.39
N LEU A 1023 10.78 6.36 4.44
CA LEU A 1023 12.20 6.25 4.85
C LEU A 1023 13.14 6.85 3.80
N LYS A 1024 12.74 6.81 2.51
CA LYS A 1024 13.59 7.19 1.37
C LYS A 1024 14.99 6.57 1.44
N SER A 1025 15.11 5.34 1.95
CA SER A 1025 16.37 4.60 2.10
C SER A 1025 16.38 3.31 1.27
N ASN A 1026 17.56 2.69 1.12
CA ASN A 1026 17.74 1.41 0.42
C ASN A 1026 17.58 0.18 1.33
N ILE A 1027 17.09 0.36 2.56
CA ILE A 1027 17.03 -0.69 3.60
C ILE A 1027 16.34 -1.99 3.15
N VAL A 1028 15.33 -1.89 2.28
CA VAL A 1028 14.64 -3.09 1.75
C VAL A 1028 15.53 -3.83 0.77
N GLN A 1029 16.22 -3.10 -0.12
CA GLN A 1029 17.15 -3.69 -1.08
C GLN A 1029 18.37 -4.29 -0.37
N GLU A 1030 18.92 -3.62 0.63
CA GLU A 1030 20.04 -4.13 1.44
C GLU A 1030 19.70 -5.47 2.11
N ARG A 1031 18.46 -5.66 2.54
CA ARG A 1031 18.00 -6.95 3.10
C ARG A 1031 17.84 -8.02 2.03
N VAL A 1032 17.37 -7.65 0.83
CA VAL A 1032 17.36 -8.56 -0.33
C VAL A 1032 18.79 -9.02 -0.65
N ASP A 1033 19.72 -8.07 -0.72
CA ASP A 1033 21.13 -8.35 -1.01
C ASP A 1033 21.76 -9.20 0.11
N SER A 1034 21.38 -8.95 1.37
CA SER A 1034 21.84 -9.76 2.52
C SER A 1034 21.32 -11.20 2.48
N VAL A 1035 20.07 -11.44 2.08
CA VAL A 1035 19.55 -12.81 1.90
C VAL A 1035 20.30 -13.52 0.78
N ASN A 1036 20.54 -12.83 -0.34
CA ASN A 1036 21.31 -13.38 -1.45
C ASN A 1036 22.76 -13.70 -1.04
N ALA A 1037 23.42 -12.78 -0.33
CA ALA A 1037 24.78 -12.97 0.19
C ALA A 1037 24.85 -14.14 1.17
N PHE A 1038 23.87 -14.27 2.06
CA PHE A 1038 23.80 -15.38 3.02
C PHE A 1038 23.78 -16.75 2.33
N TYR A 1039 22.96 -16.94 1.30
CA TYR A 1039 22.90 -18.23 0.60
C TYR A 1039 24.14 -18.49 -0.27
N LEU A 1040 24.72 -17.45 -0.88
CA LEU A 1040 25.84 -17.58 -1.82
C LEU A 1040 27.24 -17.62 -1.16
N THR A 1041 27.41 -17.08 0.05
CA THR A 1041 28.73 -17.01 0.70
C THR A 1041 29.25 -18.39 1.13
N GLU A 1042 30.55 -18.60 0.93
CA GLU A 1042 31.33 -19.72 1.48
C GLU A 1042 31.99 -19.35 2.84
N ASP A 1043 32.04 -18.06 3.18
CA ASP A 1043 32.58 -17.59 4.46
C ASP A 1043 31.53 -17.73 5.57
N ILE A 1044 31.82 -18.64 6.50
CA ILE A 1044 30.96 -18.90 7.66
C ILE A 1044 30.90 -17.73 8.64
N GLY A 1045 31.97 -16.95 8.77
CA GLY A 1045 32.00 -15.76 9.63
C GLY A 1045 30.96 -14.75 9.16
N HIS A 1046 30.96 -14.46 7.87
CA HIS A 1046 29.97 -13.58 7.25
C HIS A 1046 28.53 -14.13 7.36
N ALA A 1047 28.33 -15.44 7.20
CA ALA A 1047 27.00 -16.05 7.36
C ALA A 1047 26.47 -15.89 8.81
N VAL A 1048 27.32 -16.08 9.82
CA VAL A 1048 26.98 -15.91 11.24
C VAL A 1048 26.71 -14.44 11.58
N GLU A 1049 27.47 -13.49 11.00
CA GLU A 1049 27.19 -12.06 11.14
C GLU A 1049 25.79 -11.69 10.65
N LEU A 1050 25.36 -12.21 9.49
CA LEU A 1050 24.03 -11.96 8.93
C LEU A 1050 22.91 -12.61 9.77
N ILE A 1051 23.15 -13.82 10.31
CA ILE A 1051 22.24 -14.47 11.26
C ILE A 1051 22.02 -13.57 12.50
N ASN A 1052 23.11 -13.06 13.08
CA ASN A 1052 23.06 -12.20 14.26
C ASN A 1052 22.41 -10.84 13.94
N LYS A 1053 22.72 -10.23 12.79
CA LYS A 1053 22.18 -8.94 12.35
C LYS A 1053 20.65 -8.93 12.27
N TYR A 1054 20.04 -10.03 11.82
CA TYR A 1054 18.58 -10.15 11.67
C TYR A 1054 17.92 -11.02 12.74
N ASP A 1055 18.69 -11.51 13.72
CA ASP A 1055 18.25 -12.42 14.78
C ASP A 1055 17.49 -13.64 14.25
N VAL A 1056 18.09 -14.28 13.23
CA VAL A 1056 17.53 -15.46 12.56
C VAL A 1056 17.58 -16.66 13.51
N LYS A 1057 16.46 -17.35 13.68
CA LYS A 1057 16.37 -18.59 14.47
C LYS A 1057 16.15 -19.84 13.64
N TYR A 1058 15.56 -19.70 12.46
CA TYR A 1058 15.36 -20.82 11.55
C TYR A 1058 15.77 -20.45 10.13
N VAL A 1059 16.44 -21.37 9.44
CA VAL A 1059 16.87 -21.23 8.06
C VAL A 1059 16.22 -22.34 7.23
N VAL A 1060 15.62 -21.97 6.12
CA VAL A 1060 15.03 -22.91 5.15
C VAL A 1060 16.01 -23.13 4.00
N VAL A 1061 16.25 -24.39 3.65
CA VAL A 1061 17.02 -24.79 2.47
C VAL A 1061 16.22 -25.85 1.71
N GLY A 1062 15.48 -25.43 0.68
CA GLY A 1062 14.65 -26.33 -0.13
C GLY A 1062 14.91 -26.24 -1.62
N GLN A 1063 14.00 -26.81 -2.40
CA GLN A 1063 14.08 -26.81 -3.88
C GLN A 1063 14.25 -25.38 -4.43
N LEU A 1064 13.52 -24.40 -3.89
CA LEU A 1064 13.62 -23.01 -4.35
C LEU A 1064 15.00 -22.41 -4.06
N GLU A 1065 15.53 -22.57 -2.84
CA GLU A 1065 16.85 -22.04 -2.48
C GLU A 1065 17.96 -22.64 -3.35
N LYS A 1066 17.88 -23.95 -3.65
CA LYS A 1066 18.82 -24.62 -4.56
C LYS A 1066 18.76 -24.10 -6.00
N ILE A 1067 17.57 -23.69 -6.46
CA ILE A 1067 17.36 -23.15 -7.81
C ILE A 1067 17.84 -21.70 -7.90
N PHE A 1068 17.54 -20.87 -6.90
CA PHE A 1068 17.87 -19.44 -6.91
C PHE A 1068 19.31 -19.14 -6.50
N TYR A 1069 19.93 -20.01 -5.70
CA TYR A 1069 21.29 -19.82 -5.17
C TYR A 1069 22.20 -21.03 -5.49
N PRO A 1070 22.42 -21.36 -6.77
CA PRO A 1070 23.28 -22.47 -7.14
C PRO A 1070 24.75 -22.16 -6.82
N GLY A 1071 25.45 -23.10 -6.20
CA GLY A 1071 26.89 -22.97 -5.94
C GLY A 1071 27.36 -23.63 -4.64
N PRO A 1072 28.67 -23.58 -4.35
CA PRO A 1072 29.26 -24.18 -3.15
C PRO A 1072 28.81 -23.52 -1.84
N GLY A 1073 28.20 -22.32 -1.91
CA GLY A 1073 27.68 -21.63 -0.74
C GLY A 1073 26.66 -22.45 0.07
N LEU A 1074 25.94 -23.40 -0.54
CA LEU A 1074 25.00 -24.26 0.18
C LEU A 1074 25.69 -25.42 0.93
N ASP A 1075 26.93 -25.79 0.57
CA ASP A 1075 27.66 -26.90 1.20
C ASP A 1075 27.97 -26.62 2.68
N LYS A 1076 27.94 -25.33 3.09
CA LYS A 1076 28.16 -24.92 4.48
C LYS A 1076 27.15 -25.57 5.43
N PHE A 1077 25.90 -25.80 5.00
CA PHE A 1077 24.87 -26.32 5.88
C PHE A 1077 25.23 -27.71 6.41
N ASP A 1078 25.72 -28.59 5.55
CA ASP A 1078 26.20 -29.92 5.95
C ASP A 1078 27.55 -29.84 6.68
N ALA A 1079 28.45 -28.94 6.26
CA ALA A 1079 29.79 -28.81 6.84
C ALA A 1079 29.78 -28.33 8.32
N TYR A 1080 28.82 -27.47 8.68
CA TYR A 1080 28.73 -26.85 10.00
C TYR A 1080 27.51 -27.29 10.83
N GLU A 1081 26.86 -28.38 10.43
CA GLU A 1081 25.79 -29.03 11.18
C GLU A 1081 26.26 -29.41 12.59
N GLY A 1082 25.44 -29.07 13.59
CA GLY A 1082 25.75 -29.24 15.02
C GLY A 1082 26.69 -28.18 15.62
N GLN A 1083 27.21 -27.24 14.82
CA GLN A 1083 28.07 -26.15 15.28
C GLN A 1083 27.33 -24.81 15.35
N PHE A 1084 26.81 -24.35 14.20
CA PHE A 1084 26.07 -23.07 14.11
C PHE A 1084 24.57 -23.27 13.94
N TRP A 1085 24.16 -24.44 13.47
CA TRP A 1085 22.76 -24.82 13.31
C TRP A 1085 22.60 -26.33 13.45
N GLN A 1086 21.37 -26.75 13.67
CA GLN A 1086 20.97 -28.15 13.70
C GLN A 1086 19.75 -28.38 12.81
N GLN A 1087 19.76 -29.45 12.04
CA GLN A 1087 18.62 -29.92 11.28
C GLN A 1087 17.51 -30.35 12.23
N VAL A 1088 16.37 -29.69 12.14
CA VAL A 1088 15.17 -29.98 12.94
C VAL A 1088 14.06 -30.65 12.15
N TYR A 1089 14.11 -30.55 10.81
CA TYR A 1089 13.13 -31.18 9.92
C TYR A 1089 13.71 -31.41 8.52
N GLN A 1090 13.34 -32.52 7.88
CA GLN A 1090 13.69 -32.84 6.50
C GLN A 1090 12.49 -33.53 5.82
N VAL A 1091 12.18 -33.10 4.61
CA VAL A 1091 11.29 -33.81 3.68
C VAL A 1091 11.85 -33.69 2.26
N GLY A 1092 12.11 -34.84 1.62
CA GLY A 1092 12.69 -34.85 0.28
C GLY A 1092 13.95 -33.99 0.21
N GLU A 1093 13.94 -32.96 -0.64
CA GLU A 1093 15.03 -32.01 -0.83
C GLU A 1093 14.99 -30.78 0.09
N THR A 1094 13.98 -30.67 0.95
CA THR A 1094 13.72 -29.50 1.79
C THR A 1094 14.08 -29.74 3.25
N THR A 1095 14.97 -28.89 3.76
CA THR A 1095 15.53 -28.93 5.12
C THR A 1095 15.17 -27.66 5.89
N ILE A 1096 14.85 -27.80 7.18
CA ILE A 1096 14.78 -26.68 8.12
C ILE A 1096 15.86 -26.85 9.16
N TYR A 1097 16.70 -25.84 9.28
CA TYR A 1097 17.75 -25.73 10.27
C TYR A 1097 17.35 -24.75 11.37
N GLN A 1098 17.59 -25.10 12.63
CA GLN A 1098 17.50 -24.20 13.76
C GLN A 1098 18.89 -23.68 14.11
N VAL A 1099 19.04 -22.36 14.19
CA VAL A 1099 20.30 -21.71 14.58
C VAL A 1099 20.57 -22.02 16.06
N LEU A 1100 21.80 -22.46 16.34
CA LEU A 1100 22.30 -22.68 17.69
C LEU A 1100 22.82 -21.36 18.26
N GLU A 1101 22.56 -21.10 19.54
CA GLU A 1101 23.23 -19.98 20.20
C GLU A 1101 24.73 -20.25 20.19
N ALA A 1102 25.50 -19.32 19.63
CA ALA A 1102 26.94 -19.43 19.62
C ALA A 1102 27.42 -19.64 21.07
N PRO A 1103 28.34 -20.60 21.33
CA PRO A 1103 28.95 -20.68 22.65
C PRO A 1103 29.57 -19.31 22.95
N ALA A 1104 29.15 -18.70 24.07
CA ALA A 1104 29.74 -17.46 24.54
C ALA A 1104 31.24 -17.69 24.70
N ASN A 1105 32.04 -17.11 23.80
CA ASN A 1105 33.49 -17.05 23.94
C ASN A 1105 33.86 -15.87 24.82
#